data_AF-A0A075HRY4-F1
#
_entry.id   AF-A0A075HRY4-F1
#
_cell.length_a   1.000
_cell.length_b   1.000
_cell.length_c   1.000
_cell.angle_alpha   90.00
_cell.angle_beta   90.00
_cell.angle_gamma   90.00
#
_symmetry.space_group_name_H-M   'P 1'
#
loop_
_entity.id
_entity.type
_entity.pdbx_description
1 polymer ?
#
loop_
_entity_poly.entity_id
_entity_poly.type
_entity_poly.pdbx_seq_one_letter_code
_entity_poly.pdbx_strand_id
1 'polypeptide(L)'
;MRNYRPFNEARKFACSLNLKGVNDWYKFCLSGNRPSDIPSNPSQVYKDKGWNGFGDFLGTGNIAFINKKYRPFEDARKFAHSLKLKDQKQWTAFAKSSKKPADIPAGPDRVYKNKGWKGMGDWLGTGNIGWREKHEQIRNFEDARKFVHSLKLKSMNEYRKYCKSGEKPEDIPSVPNTVYKNDGWVSFGDWVGTGRIADQYKEFRPFEDARKFVCSLNLKNVDEWNQYCKSGKKPNDIPKAAHQTYKKDWKGYGDFLGTGTIASFKKKYRPFDDTRKFVRSLGVETQQEWHDWCKTHQKPDDIPVHVYDVYKNKGWEGWRNFLGPRRARWKSFEECKKFARSLKLKSIKEWHNYRMSGKRPNDIPSNPAQVYKKDWKGWTDFFGTGNLNAQQKHEQYYSYEDAKKYVQKLGIKTSKEFYEWSAKDKPIFIPSHPNTSYKKEWIDWYDFLGTKKRVKRPFKEAREFARSLKLKSRTAWNNSHKKGDLPKDIPSYADEAYENEGWTNWGDFLGTGNLSPADAHKKFRSFEEARKFVRSLGVKTEPEWREWLKTHKKPDDIPYDPSAVYTDQWTSMGDWFGTGRIADKYKRDIWLPLKEAKPEARRIAKKLGITTKKQWLEAHRAGKIPNLPLHPDSFYNRNRKRSKKK
;
A
#
# COMPACT_ATOMS: atom_id res chain seq x y z
N MET A 1 108.89 3.23 -42.86
CA MET A 1 108.31 1.89 -43.07
C MET A 1 109.06 0.90 -42.16
N ARG A 2 108.38 0.06 -41.38
CA ARG A 2 109.06 -1.00 -40.59
C ARG A 2 109.47 -2.11 -41.54
N ASN A 3 110.75 -2.47 -41.56
CA ASN A 3 111.27 -3.56 -42.38
C ASN A 3 111.17 -4.87 -41.57
N TYR A 4 110.33 -5.82 -42.00
CA TYR A 4 110.13 -7.11 -41.34
C TYR A 4 110.87 -8.22 -42.09
N ARG A 5 111.45 -9.19 -41.36
CA ARG A 5 112.23 -10.28 -41.98
C ARG A 5 111.36 -11.20 -42.86
N PRO A 6 111.94 -11.96 -43.82
CA PRO A 6 111.19 -12.86 -44.69
C PRO A 6 110.38 -13.92 -43.93
N PHE A 7 109.24 -14.35 -44.49
CA PHE A 7 108.31 -15.27 -43.83
C PHE A 7 108.97 -16.55 -43.32
N ASN A 8 109.84 -17.18 -44.12
CA ASN A 8 110.50 -18.43 -43.73
C ASN A 8 111.42 -18.27 -42.51
N GLU A 9 112.09 -17.11 -42.38
CA GLU A 9 112.93 -16.80 -41.22
C GLU A 9 112.11 -16.44 -39.99
N ALA A 10 111.04 -15.64 -40.18
CA ALA A 10 110.09 -15.34 -39.11
C ALA A 10 109.39 -16.61 -38.60
N ARG A 11 109.05 -17.54 -39.50
CA ARG A 11 108.47 -18.85 -39.19
C ARG A 11 109.43 -19.73 -38.41
N LYS A 12 110.70 -19.86 -38.84
CA LYS A 12 111.72 -20.61 -38.09
C LYS A 12 111.88 -20.05 -36.66
N PHE A 13 111.93 -18.73 -36.53
CA PHE A 13 111.97 -18.06 -35.23
C PHE A 13 110.72 -18.34 -34.38
N ALA A 14 109.52 -18.23 -34.97
CA ALA A 14 108.28 -18.48 -34.26
C ALA A 14 108.14 -19.95 -33.82
N CYS A 15 108.61 -20.90 -34.64
CA CYS A 15 108.70 -22.31 -34.28
C CYS A 15 109.66 -22.56 -33.12
N SER A 16 110.81 -21.88 -33.05
CA SER A 16 111.78 -22.09 -31.96
C SER A 16 111.27 -21.66 -30.58
N LEU A 17 110.20 -20.86 -30.52
CA LEU A 17 109.59 -20.41 -29.27
C LEU A 17 108.66 -21.45 -28.62
N ASN A 18 108.34 -22.56 -29.31
CA ASN A 18 107.47 -23.64 -28.81
C ASN A 18 106.11 -23.16 -28.22
N LEU A 19 105.53 -22.10 -28.80
CA LEU A 19 104.26 -21.53 -28.34
C LEU A 19 103.09 -22.41 -28.78
N LYS A 20 102.12 -22.67 -27.88
CA LYS A 20 101.04 -23.64 -28.13
C LYS A 20 99.89 -23.12 -28.96
N GLY A 21 99.82 -21.80 -29.19
CA GLY A 21 98.77 -21.22 -30.01
C GLY A 21 98.84 -19.71 -30.13
N VAL A 22 97.87 -19.15 -30.85
CA VAL A 22 97.80 -17.72 -31.19
C VAL A 22 97.80 -16.79 -29.98
N ASN A 23 97.17 -17.21 -28.87
CA ASN A 23 97.14 -16.39 -27.65
C ASN A 23 98.53 -16.28 -27.00
N ASP A 24 99.33 -17.35 -27.04
CA ASP A 24 100.69 -17.35 -26.51
C ASP A 24 101.62 -16.49 -27.40
N TRP A 25 101.39 -16.50 -28.72
CA TRP A 25 102.05 -15.58 -29.64
C TRP A 25 101.79 -14.11 -29.29
N TYR A 26 100.53 -13.74 -29.03
CA TYR A 26 100.21 -12.37 -28.65
C TYR A 26 100.79 -11.98 -27.27
N LYS A 27 100.79 -12.90 -26.30
CA LYS A 27 101.47 -12.67 -25.01
C LYS A 27 102.96 -12.46 -25.18
N PHE A 28 103.62 -13.28 -25.99
CA PHE A 28 105.03 -13.10 -26.34
C PHE A 28 105.28 -11.73 -26.97
N CYS A 29 104.42 -11.29 -27.90
CA CYS A 29 104.52 -9.97 -28.52
C CYS A 29 104.39 -8.81 -27.52
N LEU A 30 103.62 -8.99 -26.44
CA LEU A 30 103.41 -8.00 -25.38
C LEU A 30 104.50 -8.01 -24.30
N SER A 31 105.27 -9.10 -24.19
CA SER A 31 106.31 -9.25 -23.17
C SER A 31 107.54 -8.34 -23.35
N GLY A 32 107.60 -7.56 -24.43
CA GLY A 32 108.76 -6.73 -24.77
C GLY A 32 109.91 -7.49 -25.43
N ASN A 33 109.93 -8.83 -25.35
CA ASN A 33 110.99 -9.70 -25.89
C ASN A 33 110.89 -9.97 -27.41
N ARG A 34 109.93 -9.35 -28.10
CA ARG A 34 109.75 -9.53 -29.55
C ARG A 34 110.77 -8.67 -30.31
N PRO A 35 111.62 -9.28 -31.16
CA PRO A 35 112.50 -8.52 -32.05
C PRO A 35 111.71 -7.51 -32.90
N SER A 36 112.26 -6.31 -33.10
CA SER A 36 111.59 -5.23 -33.82
C SER A 36 111.26 -5.59 -35.27
N ASP A 37 111.98 -6.55 -35.85
CA ASP A 37 111.85 -7.07 -37.21
C ASP A 37 110.91 -8.28 -37.36
N ILE A 38 110.25 -8.71 -36.28
CA ILE A 38 109.17 -9.72 -36.28
C ILE A 38 107.82 -9.02 -36.09
N PRO A 39 106.85 -9.15 -37.00
CA PRO A 39 105.56 -8.48 -36.85
C PRO A 39 104.73 -9.09 -35.70
N SER A 40 104.03 -8.25 -34.93
CA SER A 40 103.09 -8.72 -33.92
C SER A 40 101.87 -9.43 -34.53
N ASN A 41 101.48 -9.02 -35.74
CA ASN A 41 100.44 -9.68 -36.54
C ASN A 41 101.02 -10.29 -37.83
N PRO A 42 101.62 -11.49 -37.76
CA PRO A 42 102.22 -12.13 -38.92
C PRO A 42 101.19 -12.55 -39.97
N SER A 43 99.92 -12.77 -39.59
CA SER A 43 98.85 -13.14 -40.53
C SER A 43 98.52 -12.05 -41.56
N GLN A 44 98.70 -10.79 -41.19
CA GLN A 44 98.51 -9.66 -42.10
C GLN A 44 99.77 -9.39 -42.93
N VAL A 45 100.94 -9.44 -42.29
CA VAL A 45 102.21 -9.10 -42.95
C VAL A 45 102.65 -10.16 -43.96
N TYR A 46 102.36 -11.44 -43.69
CA TYR A 46 102.76 -12.56 -44.54
C TYR A 46 101.62 -13.18 -45.33
N LYS A 47 100.43 -12.56 -45.36
CA LYS A 47 99.22 -13.09 -46.00
C LYS A 47 99.49 -13.66 -47.41
N ASP A 48 100.21 -12.91 -48.23
CA ASP A 48 100.55 -13.29 -49.61
C ASP A 48 102.03 -13.69 -49.77
N LYS A 49 102.73 -13.91 -48.64
CA LYS A 49 104.16 -14.26 -48.56
C LYS A 49 104.39 -15.65 -47.96
N GLY A 50 103.40 -16.55 -48.10
CA GLY A 50 103.48 -17.95 -47.66
C GLY A 50 102.72 -18.29 -46.37
N TRP A 51 101.93 -17.37 -45.82
CA TRP A 51 101.17 -17.63 -44.59
C TRP A 51 100.13 -18.74 -44.74
N ASN A 52 100.27 -19.83 -43.97
CA ASN A 52 99.34 -20.97 -43.95
C ASN A 52 98.64 -21.14 -42.58
N GLY A 53 98.48 -20.03 -41.85
CA GLY A 53 97.85 -20.00 -40.52
C GLY A 53 98.83 -20.19 -39.37
N PHE A 54 98.37 -19.88 -38.16
CA PHE A 54 99.18 -19.97 -36.93
C PHE A 54 99.66 -21.40 -36.62
N GLY A 55 98.95 -22.42 -37.11
CA GLY A 55 99.37 -23.81 -36.96
C GLY A 55 100.72 -24.09 -37.63
N ASP A 56 100.88 -23.61 -38.87
CA ASP A 56 102.12 -23.69 -39.63
C ASP A 56 103.19 -22.72 -39.10
N PHE A 57 102.81 -21.48 -38.81
CA PHE A 57 103.75 -20.45 -38.35
C PHE A 57 104.37 -20.74 -36.98
N LEU A 58 103.62 -21.37 -36.06
CA LEU A 58 104.11 -21.76 -34.73
C LEU A 58 104.60 -23.22 -34.66
N GLY A 59 104.45 -24.00 -35.75
CA GLY A 59 104.83 -25.42 -35.76
C GLY A 59 103.94 -26.35 -34.91
N THR A 60 102.69 -25.96 -34.61
CA THR A 60 101.79 -26.73 -33.71
C THR A 60 101.01 -27.86 -34.40
N GLY A 61 101.17 -28.06 -35.71
CA GLY A 61 100.49 -29.11 -36.47
C GLY A 61 98.97 -28.90 -36.66
N ASN A 62 98.40 -27.79 -36.17
CA ASN A 62 96.98 -27.49 -36.27
C ASN A 62 96.58 -27.05 -37.69
N ILE A 63 95.85 -27.91 -38.41
CA ILE A 63 95.34 -27.60 -39.75
C ILE A 63 94.06 -26.75 -39.66
N ALA A 64 94.07 -25.59 -40.32
CA ALA A 64 92.91 -24.71 -40.43
C ALA A 64 91.70 -25.45 -41.05
N PHE A 65 90.48 -25.15 -40.58
CA PHE A 65 89.24 -25.80 -41.02
C PHE A 65 89.08 -25.82 -42.55
N ILE A 66 89.52 -24.76 -43.24
CA ILE A 66 89.44 -24.63 -44.70
C ILE A 66 90.29 -25.66 -45.46
N ASN A 67 91.32 -26.22 -44.82
CA ASN A 67 92.25 -27.17 -45.43
C ASN A 67 91.95 -28.64 -45.05
N LYS A 68 90.89 -28.92 -44.28
CA LYS A 68 90.49 -30.30 -43.92
C LYS A 68 89.71 -30.96 -45.07
N LYS A 69 90.23 -32.07 -45.60
CA LYS A 69 89.55 -32.90 -46.60
C LYS A 69 88.72 -33.99 -45.90
N TYR A 70 87.41 -34.01 -46.14
CA TYR A 70 86.48 -35.02 -45.63
C TYR A 70 86.05 -35.98 -46.75
N ARG A 71 85.76 -37.24 -46.41
CA ARG A 71 85.31 -38.23 -47.39
C ARG A 71 83.92 -37.89 -47.96
N PRO A 72 83.51 -38.44 -49.11
CA PRO A 72 82.19 -38.20 -49.70
C PRO A 72 81.04 -38.55 -48.75
N PHE A 73 79.89 -37.87 -48.90
CA PHE A 73 78.76 -37.99 -47.96
C PHE A 73 78.27 -39.43 -47.81
N GLU A 74 78.09 -40.16 -48.92
CA GLU A 74 77.58 -41.54 -48.89
C GLU A 74 78.50 -42.51 -48.14
N ASP A 75 79.82 -42.38 -48.32
CA ASP A 75 80.80 -43.23 -47.63
C ASP A 75 80.91 -42.85 -46.14
N ALA A 76 80.79 -41.56 -45.83
CA ALA A 76 80.75 -41.07 -44.45
C ALA A 76 79.47 -41.52 -43.73
N ARG A 77 78.33 -41.55 -44.43
CA ARG A 77 77.03 -42.00 -43.94
C ARG A 77 77.01 -43.51 -43.71
N LYS A 78 77.54 -44.32 -44.63
CA LYS A 78 77.72 -45.77 -44.44
C LYS A 78 78.58 -46.08 -43.21
N PHE A 79 79.66 -45.33 -43.01
CA PHE A 79 80.48 -45.44 -41.81
C PHE A 79 79.71 -45.06 -40.54
N ALA A 80 78.92 -43.98 -40.56
CA ALA A 80 78.09 -43.61 -39.43
C ALA A 80 77.04 -44.68 -39.09
N HIS A 81 76.44 -45.33 -40.10
CA HIS A 81 75.53 -46.47 -39.93
C HIS A 81 76.22 -47.69 -39.30
N SER A 82 77.45 -48.00 -39.69
CA SER A 82 78.18 -49.15 -39.13
C SER A 82 78.45 -49.03 -37.63
N LEU A 83 78.41 -47.82 -37.07
CA LEU A 83 78.60 -47.57 -35.64
C LEU A 83 77.35 -47.87 -34.79
N LYS A 84 76.16 -48.04 -35.42
CA LYS A 84 74.88 -48.33 -34.76
C LYS A 84 74.55 -47.41 -33.58
N LEU A 85 74.90 -46.13 -33.68
CA LEU A 85 74.63 -45.13 -32.64
C LEU A 85 73.16 -44.69 -32.68
N LYS A 86 72.54 -44.55 -31.51
CA LYS A 86 71.08 -44.33 -31.38
C LYS A 86 70.67 -42.86 -31.47
N ASP A 87 71.55 -41.93 -31.13
CA ASP A 87 71.21 -40.50 -31.08
C ASP A 87 72.42 -39.56 -31.24
N GLN A 88 72.12 -38.26 -31.33
CA GLN A 88 73.10 -37.17 -31.46
C GLN A 88 74.10 -37.13 -30.29
N LYS A 89 73.70 -37.50 -29.06
CA LYS A 89 74.59 -37.47 -27.90
C LYS A 89 75.68 -38.52 -28.05
N GLN A 90 75.30 -39.72 -28.47
CA GLN A 90 76.24 -40.81 -28.76
C GLN A 90 77.17 -40.45 -29.93
N TRP A 91 76.66 -39.83 -30.99
CA TRP A 91 77.50 -39.30 -32.07
C TRP A 91 78.52 -38.28 -31.56
N THR A 92 78.09 -37.34 -30.73
CA THR A 92 78.96 -36.29 -30.18
C THR A 92 80.04 -36.87 -29.27
N ALA A 93 79.71 -37.89 -28.46
CA ALA A 93 80.68 -38.59 -27.63
C ALA A 93 81.71 -39.36 -28.48
N PHE A 94 81.25 -40.09 -29.50
CA PHE A 94 82.13 -40.76 -30.47
C PHE A 94 83.05 -39.76 -31.17
N ALA A 95 82.50 -38.63 -31.64
CA ALA A 95 83.24 -37.64 -32.39
C ALA A 95 84.35 -36.93 -31.58
N LYS A 96 84.24 -36.93 -30.24
CA LYS A 96 85.24 -36.42 -29.31
C LYS A 96 86.30 -37.47 -28.91
N SER A 97 86.06 -38.75 -29.19
CA SER A 97 87.00 -39.82 -28.88
C SER A 97 88.15 -39.87 -29.90
N SER A 98 89.30 -40.42 -29.49
CA SER A 98 90.43 -40.70 -30.38
C SER A 98 90.12 -41.72 -31.49
N LYS A 99 88.94 -42.36 -31.44
CA LYS A 99 88.49 -43.37 -32.42
C LYS A 99 87.84 -42.76 -33.67
N LYS A 100 87.59 -41.45 -33.71
CA LYS A 100 87.00 -40.79 -34.89
C LYS A 100 88.06 -40.62 -35.98
N PRO A 101 87.89 -41.21 -37.18
CA PRO A 101 88.80 -40.98 -38.30
C PRO A 101 88.94 -39.49 -38.64
N ALA A 102 90.13 -39.08 -39.11
CA ALA A 102 90.41 -37.67 -39.42
C ALA A 102 89.53 -37.14 -40.58
N ASP A 103 89.14 -38.01 -41.49
CA ASP A 103 88.33 -37.73 -42.68
C ASP A 103 86.80 -37.84 -42.43
N ILE A 104 86.38 -38.13 -41.20
CA ILE A 104 84.98 -38.04 -40.75
C ILE A 104 84.77 -36.74 -39.96
N PRO A 105 83.83 -35.87 -40.37
CA PRO A 105 83.58 -34.62 -39.67
C PRO A 105 82.85 -34.85 -38.34
N ALA A 106 83.21 -34.06 -37.32
CA ALA A 106 82.49 -34.07 -36.05
C ALA A 106 81.07 -33.44 -36.18
N GLY A 107 80.92 -32.46 -37.07
CA GLY A 107 79.65 -31.82 -37.43
C GLY A 107 79.26 -32.12 -38.88
N PRO A 108 78.67 -33.30 -39.15
CA PRO A 108 78.32 -33.71 -40.52
C PRO A 108 77.22 -32.82 -41.13
N ASP A 109 76.35 -32.23 -40.31
CA ASP A 109 75.34 -31.25 -40.73
C ASP A 109 75.94 -30.03 -41.42
N ARG A 110 77.11 -29.56 -40.97
CA ARG A 110 77.81 -28.40 -41.54
C ARG A 110 78.57 -28.76 -42.81
N VAL A 111 79.20 -29.94 -42.82
CA VAL A 111 80.05 -30.38 -43.93
C VAL A 111 79.22 -30.90 -45.11
N TYR A 112 78.09 -31.55 -44.84
CA TYR A 112 77.24 -32.18 -45.86
C TYR A 112 75.90 -31.48 -46.08
N LYS A 113 75.71 -30.26 -45.54
CA LYS A 113 74.47 -29.47 -45.64
C LYS A 113 73.81 -29.48 -47.02
N ASN A 114 74.61 -29.35 -48.08
CA ASN A 114 74.17 -29.33 -49.48
C ASN A 114 74.68 -30.53 -50.28
N LYS A 115 75.11 -31.60 -49.59
CA LYS A 115 75.71 -32.81 -50.18
C LYS A 115 74.93 -34.08 -49.83
N GLY A 116 73.63 -33.95 -49.55
CA GLY A 116 72.73 -35.07 -49.23
C GLY A 116 72.29 -35.17 -47.77
N TRP A 117 72.72 -34.26 -46.89
CA TRP A 117 72.32 -34.28 -45.47
C TRP A 117 70.81 -34.11 -45.27
N LYS A 118 70.13 -35.13 -44.72
CA LYS A 118 68.69 -35.12 -44.40
C LYS A 118 68.37 -34.98 -42.92
N GLY A 119 69.39 -34.99 -42.06
CA GLY A 119 69.25 -34.91 -40.61
C GLY A 119 69.94 -36.07 -39.89
N MET A 120 70.04 -35.95 -38.57
CA MET A 120 70.80 -36.91 -37.76
C MET A 120 70.18 -38.32 -37.75
N GLY A 121 68.85 -38.43 -37.94
CA GLY A 121 68.18 -39.74 -38.06
C GLY A 121 68.60 -40.52 -39.31
N ASP A 122 68.70 -39.83 -40.45
CA ASP A 122 69.21 -40.39 -41.71
C ASP A 122 70.71 -40.72 -41.61
N TRP A 123 71.50 -39.82 -41.02
CA TRP A 123 72.95 -40.00 -40.85
C TRP A 123 73.33 -41.19 -39.97
N LEU A 124 72.57 -41.46 -38.91
CA LEU A 124 72.83 -42.58 -37.99
C LEU A 124 72.09 -43.87 -38.37
N GLY A 125 71.19 -43.81 -39.35
CA GLY A 125 70.42 -44.98 -39.80
C GLY A 125 69.35 -45.42 -38.80
N THR A 126 68.83 -44.50 -37.97
CA THR A 126 67.88 -44.81 -36.89
C THR A 126 66.41 -44.74 -37.31
N GLY A 127 66.13 -44.50 -38.60
CA GLY A 127 64.76 -44.43 -39.14
C GLY A 127 63.93 -43.23 -38.63
N ASN A 128 64.55 -42.31 -37.88
CA ASN A 128 63.87 -41.12 -37.36
C ASN A 128 63.67 -40.09 -38.47
N ILE A 129 62.47 -40.08 -39.04
CA ILE A 129 62.08 -39.23 -40.17
C ILE A 129 61.88 -37.77 -39.71
N GLY A 130 62.30 -36.82 -40.55
CA GLY A 130 62.20 -35.38 -40.28
C GLY A 130 60.75 -34.87 -40.19
N TRP A 131 60.55 -33.73 -39.52
CA TRP A 131 59.23 -33.11 -39.31
C TRP A 131 58.47 -32.82 -40.62
N ARG A 132 59.17 -32.58 -41.74
CA ARG A 132 58.56 -32.32 -43.06
C ARG A 132 57.86 -33.54 -43.64
N GLU A 133 58.49 -34.71 -43.62
CA GLU A 133 57.87 -35.97 -44.05
C GLU A 133 56.70 -36.39 -43.15
N LYS A 134 56.75 -36.05 -41.85
CA LYS A 134 55.61 -36.25 -40.94
C LYS A 134 54.44 -35.31 -41.25
N HIS A 135 54.69 -34.13 -41.80
CA HIS A 135 53.65 -33.14 -42.10
C HIS A 135 52.82 -33.52 -43.34
N GLU A 136 53.40 -34.23 -44.31
CA GLU A 136 52.69 -34.72 -45.50
C GLU A 136 51.68 -35.85 -45.19
N GLN A 137 51.81 -36.49 -44.02
CA GLN A 137 50.91 -37.57 -43.56
C GLN A 137 49.80 -37.08 -42.61
N ILE A 138 49.80 -35.79 -42.26
CA ILE A 138 48.79 -35.21 -41.37
C ILE A 138 47.59 -34.73 -42.20
N ARG A 139 46.38 -35.04 -41.72
CA ARG A 139 45.12 -34.62 -42.35
C ARG A 139 45.08 -33.09 -42.47
N ASN A 140 44.51 -32.55 -43.55
CA ASN A 140 44.38 -31.10 -43.68
C ASN A 140 43.53 -30.49 -42.55
N PHE A 141 43.73 -29.21 -42.26
CA PHE A 141 43.13 -28.54 -41.09
C PHE A 141 41.60 -28.65 -41.05
N GLU A 142 40.90 -28.41 -42.15
CA GLU A 142 39.43 -28.39 -42.17
C GLU A 142 38.83 -29.77 -41.93
N ASP A 143 39.40 -30.82 -42.53
CA ASP A 143 38.91 -32.18 -42.33
C ASP A 143 39.28 -32.73 -40.95
N ALA A 144 40.45 -32.35 -40.43
CA ALA A 144 40.84 -32.67 -39.07
C ALA A 144 39.95 -31.94 -38.05
N ARG A 145 39.60 -30.67 -38.30
CA ARG A 145 38.69 -29.86 -37.48
C ARG A 145 37.28 -30.43 -37.46
N LYS A 146 36.70 -30.78 -38.62
CA LYS A 146 35.39 -31.44 -38.71
C LYS A 146 35.35 -32.75 -37.94
N PHE A 147 36.41 -33.56 -38.03
CA PHE A 147 36.53 -34.79 -37.25
C PHE A 147 36.56 -34.50 -35.73
N VAL A 148 37.36 -33.54 -35.27
CA VAL A 148 37.38 -33.20 -33.85
C VAL A 148 36.05 -32.64 -33.36
N HIS A 149 35.32 -31.90 -34.20
CA HIS A 149 33.95 -31.45 -33.89
C HIS A 149 32.98 -32.63 -33.71
N SER A 150 33.10 -33.69 -34.51
CA SER A 150 32.22 -34.86 -34.37
C SER A 150 32.42 -35.62 -33.05
N LEU A 151 33.58 -35.46 -32.40
CA LEU A 151 33.87 -36.06 -31.09
C LEU A 151 33.15 -35.34 -29.92
N LYS A 152 32.56 -34.15 -30.15
CA LYS A 152 31.80 -33.36 -29.15
C LYS A 152 32.58 -33.08 -27.86
N LEU A 153 33.90 -32.93 -27.96
CA LEU A 153 34.78 -32.62 -26.84
C LEU A 153 34.57 -31.18 -26.37
N LYS A 154 34.51 -30.95 -25.06
CA LYS A 154 34.16 -29.63 -24.50
C LYS A 154 35.38 -28.81 -24.09
N SER A 155 36.58 -29.39 -24.11
CA SER A 155 37.78 -28.70 -23.62
C SER A 155 39.08 -29.25 -24.18
N MET A 156 40.14 -28.44 -24.10
CA MET A 156 41.52 -28.86 -24.38
C MET A 156 41.94 -30.07 -23.54
N ASN A 157 41.47 -30.15 -22.29
CA ASN A 157 41.80 -31.26 -21.39
C ASN A 157 41.16 -32.57 -21.85
N GLU A 158 39.92 -32.52 -22.33
CA GLU A 158 39.26 -33.68 -22.94
C GLU A 158 39.95 -34.12 -24.23
N TYR A 159 40.34 -33.18 -25.10
CA TYR A 159 41.12 -33.48 -26.29
C TYR A 159 42.47 -34.14 -25.96
N ARG A 160 43.18 -33.65 -24.93
CA ARG A 160 44.43 -34.26 -24.47
C ARG A 160 44.23 -35.66 -23.89
N LYS A 161 43.11 -35.91 -23.21
CA LYS A 161 42.76 -37.26 -22.71
C LYS A 161 42.47 -38.20 -23.88
N TYR A 162 41.68 -37.75 -24.86
CA TYR A 162 41.43 -38.48 -26.10
C TYR A 162 42.72 -38.80 -26.85
N CYS A 163 43.65 -37.85 -26.97
CA CYS A 163 44.96 -38.11 -27.61
C CYS A 163 45.80 -39.16 -26.89
N LYS A 164 45.55 -39.41 -25.60
CA LYS A 164 46.24 -40.40 -24.77
C LYS A 164 45.50 -41.73 -24.64
N SER A 165 44.25 -41.83 -25.07
CA SER A 165 43.46 -43.07 -24.95
C SER A 165 43.88 -44.15 -25.95
N GLY A 166 44.68 -43.79 -26.96
CA GLY A 166 45.06 -44.67 -28.07
C GLY A 166 44.04 -44.69 -29.22
N GLU A 167 42.88 -44.05 -29.06
CA GLU A 167 41.80 -43.99 -30.06
C GLU A 167 41.97 -42.86 -31.09
N LYS A 168 43.05 -42.07 -30.97
CA LYS A 168 43.36 -40.94 -31.86
C LYS A 168 43.97 -41.46 -33.17
N PRO A 169 43.35 -41.20 -34.34
CA PRO A 169 43.94 -41.52 -35.63
C PRO A 169 45.36 -40.97 -35.79
N GLU A 170 46.22 -41.67 -36.52
CA GLU A 170 47.63 -41.29 -36.71
C GLU A 170 47.77 -39.94 -37.44
N ASP A 171 46.85 -39.65 -38.34
CA ASP A 171 46.77 -38.43 -39.16
C ASP A 171 46.19 -37.22 -38.41
N ILE A 172 45.79 -37.36 -37.15
CA ILE A 172 45.31 -36.27 -36.29
C ILE A 172 46.41 -35.87 -35.29
N PRO A 173 46.86 -34.60 -35.28
CA PRO A 173 47.97 -34.17 -34.42
C PRO A 173 47.55 -34.00 -32.96
N SER A 174 48.40 -34.41 -32.02
CA SER A 174 48.18 -34.19 -30.58
C SER A 174 48.39 -32.72 -30.16
N VAL A 175 49.10 -31.94 -30.97
CA VAL A 175 49.41 -30.52 -30.74
C VAL A 175 48.97 -29.68 -31.95
N PRO A 176 47.66 -29.57 -32.20
CA PRO A 176 47.11 -28.99 -33.43
C PRO A 176 47.42 -27.49 -33.58
N ASN A 177 47.58 -26.76 -32.47
CA ASN A 177 47.95 -25.34 -32.46
C ASN A 177 49.34 -25.04 -33.03
N THR A 178 50.23 -26.04 -33.02
CA THR A 178 51.57 -25.91 -33.58
C THR A 178 51.58 -26.39 -35.02
N VAL A 179 50.86 -27.48 -35.31
CA VAL A 179 50.79 -28.08 -36.65
C VAL A 179 50.05 -27.16 -37.61
N TYR A 180 48.85 -26.70 -37.26
CA TYR A 180 48.03 -25.87 -38.15
C TYR A 180 48.20 -24.36 -37.93
N LYS A 181 49.31 -23.93 -37.30
CA LYS A 181 49.53 -22.52 -36.91
C LYS A 181 49.33 -21.55 -38.09
N ASN A 182 49.75 -21.94 -39.28
CA ASN A 182 49.65 -21.15 -40.50
C ASN A 182 48.55 -21.67 -41.46
N ASP A 183 47.83 -22.72 -41.08
CA ASP A 183 46.87 -23.44 -41.92
C ASP A 183 45.42 -23.24 -41.45
N GLY A 184 45.12 -22.09 -40.83
CA GLY A 184 43.77 -21.72 -40.39
C GLY A 184 43.49 -21.90 -38.89
N TRP A 185 44.49 -22.22 -38.07
CA TRP A 185 44.29 -22.33 -36.62
C TRP A 185 43.83 -21.00 -35.98
N VAL A 186 42.65 -21.01 -35.36
CA VAL A 186 42.10 -19.85 -34.63
C VAL A 186 42.32 -19.99 -33.13
N SER A 187 41.78 -21.04 -32.52
CA SER A 187 41.90 -21.29 -31.08
C SER A 187 41.55 -22.74 -30.75
N PHE A 188 41.90 -23.18 -29.54
CA PHE A 188 41.46 -24.49 -29.07
C PHE A 188 39.93 -24.60 -28.97
N GLY A 189 39.22 -23.50 -28.70
CA GLY A 189 37.77 -23.51 -28.65
C GLY A 189 37.13 -23.70 -30.01
N ASP A 190 37.72 -23.12 -31.06
CA ASP A 190 37.35 -23.40 -32.45
C ASP A 190 37.67 -24.86 -32.82
N TRP A 191 38.87 -25.34 -32.49
CA TRP A 191 39.30 -26.70 -32.79
C TRP A 191 38.40 -27.80 -32.22
N VAL A 192 37.94 -27.66 -30.97
CA VAL A 192 37.03 -28.63 -30.35
C VAL A 192 35.53 -28.35 -30.62
N GLY A 193 35.20 -27.30 -31.37
CA GLY A 193 33.81 -26.98 -31.75
C GLY A 193 32.99 -26.28 -30.66
N THR A 194 33.64 -25.67 -29.66
CA THR A 194 32.96 -24.89 -28.61
C THR A 194 32.86 -23.40 -28.92
N GLY A 195 33.61 -22.92 -29.92
CA GLY A 195 33.65 -21.49 -30.30
C GLY A 195 34.25 -20.56 -29.23
N ARG A 196 34.81 -21.11 -28.14
CA ARG A 196 35.35 -20.33 -27.02
C ARG A 196 36.71 -19.71 -27.37
N ILE A 197 36.72 -18.40 -27.64
CA ILE A 197 37.96 -17.62 -27.78
C ILE A 197 38.48 -17.25 -26.37
N ALA A 198 39.78 -17.47 -26.12
CA ALA A 198 40.42 -17.07 -24.87
C ALA A 198 40.38 -15.54 -24.71
N ASP A 199 40.22 -15.06 -23.48
CA ASP A 199 39.95 -13.63 -23.23
C ASP A 199 41.01 -12.70 -23.83
N GLN A 200 42.29 -13.10 -23.84
CA GLN A 200 43.39 -12.31 -24.41
C GLN A 200 43.36 -12.16 -25.94
N TYR A 201 42.59 -12.98 -26.65
CA TYR A 201 42.50 -12.97 -28.12
C TYR A 201 41.14 -12.47 -28.62
N LYS A 202 40.30 -11.93 -27.73
CA LYS A 202 39.02 -11.32 -28.12
C LYS A 202 39.28 -9.94 -28.71
N GLU A 203 39.04 -9.80 -30.01
CA GLU A 203 38.98 -8.50 -30.67
C GLU A 203 37.55 -7.96 -30.58
N PHE A 204 37.39 -6.77 -29.99
CA PHE A 204 36.11 -6.09 -29.86
C PHE A 204 36.00 -4.98 -30.89
N ARG A 205 34.82 -4.84 -31.50
CA ARG A 205 34.57 -3.77 -32.46
C ARG A 205 34.67 -2.37 -31.79
N PRO A 206 34.91 -1.30 -32.55
CA PRO A 206 34.97 0.06 -32.00
C PRO A 206 33.71 0.43 -31.20
N PHE A 207 33.87 1.30 -30.19
CA PHE A 207 32.78 1.67 -29.28
C PHE A 207 31.52 2.13 -30.02
N GLU A 208 31.65 2.98 -31.04
CA GLU A 208 30.49 3.51 -31.78
C GLU A 208 29.71 2.42 -32.53
N ASP A 209 30.40 1.42 -33.09
CA ASP A 209 29.75 0.32 -33.80
C ASP A 209 29.12 -0.68 -32.83
N ALA A 210 29.76 -0.91 -31.67
CA ALA A 210 29.18 -1.67 -30.58
C ALA A 210 27.93 -0.98 -30.02
N ARG A 211 28.00 0.34 -29.82
CA ARG A 211 26.91 1.18 -29.32
C ARG A 211 25.73 1.18 -30.29
N LYS A 212 25.95 1.41 -31.59
CA LYS A 212 24.88 1.34 -32.62
C LYS A 212 24.19 -0.03 -32.62
N PHE A 213 24.96 -1.11 -32.58
CA PHE A 213 24.41 -2.46 -32.51
C PHE A 213 23.57 -2.66 -31.24
N VAL A 214 24.09 -2.31 -30.07
CA VAL A 214 23.38 -2.51 -28.80
C VAL A 214 22.14 -1.61 -28.70
N CYS A 215 22.18 -0.39 -29.23
CA CYS A 215 21.01 0.48 -29.34
C CYS A 215 19.92 -0.15 -30.21
N SER A 216 20.27 -0.83 -31.31
CA SER A 216 19.29 -1.50 -32.19
C SER A 216 18.52 -2.64 -31.51
N LEU A 217 19.00 -3.14 -30.36
CA LEU A 217 18.34 -4.19 -29.60
C LEU A 217 17.19 -3.68 -28.73
N ASN A 218 17.03 -2.35 -28.56
CA ASN A 218 15.98 -1.70 -27.77
C ASN A 218 15.84 -2.24 -26.33
N LEU A 219 16.96 -2.56 -25.69
CA LEU A 219 16.98 -3.07 -24.31
C LEU A 219 16.75 -1.93 -23.31
N LYS A 220 15.86 -2.12 -22.34
CA LYS A 220 15.40 -1.05 -21.45
C LYS A 220 16.34 -0.77 -20.29
N ASN A 221 17.14 -1.75 -19.89
CA ASN A 221 17.99 -1.65 -18.70
C ASN A 221 19.15 -2.66 -18.72
N VAL A 222 20.00 -2.58 -17.70
CA VAL A 222 21.20 -3.43 -17.54
C VAL A 222 20.82 -4.89 -17.29
N ASP A 223 19.67 -5.19 -16.71
CA ASP A 223 19.23 -6.57 -16.48
C ASP A 223 18.87 -7.27 -17.78
N GLU A 224 18.15 -6.59 -18.67
CA GLU A 224 17.87 -7.06 -20.03
C GLU A 224 19.16 -7.24 -20.84
N TRP A 225 20.14 -6.33 -20.69
CA TRP A 225 21.48 -6.50 -21.27
C TRP A 225 22.19 -7.75 -20.74
N ASN A 226 22.13 -8.00 -19.44
CA ASN A 226 22.73 -9.18 -18.83
C ASN A 226 22.04 -10.48 -19.29
N GLN A 227 20.71 -10.47 -19.45
CA GLN A 227 19.96 -11.59 -20.00
C GLN A 227 20.31 -11.85 -21.46
N TYR A 228 20.38 -10.80 -22.28
CA TYR A 228 20.81 -10.89 -23.68
C TYR A 228 22.22 -11.50 -23.78
N CYS A 229 23.17 -11.06 -22.95
CA CYS A 229 24.52 -11.62 -22.89
C CYS A 229 24.55 -13.11 -22.53
N LYS A 230 23.58 -13.61 -21.76
CA LYS A 230 23.45 -15.03 -21.36
C LYS A 230 22.73 -15.87 -22.41
N SER A 231 21.98 -15.26 -23.32
CA SER A 231 21.13 -15.97 -24.31
C SER A 231 21.91 -16.71 -25.42
N GLY A 232 23.23 -16.53 -25.50
CA GLY A 232 24.05 -17.05 -26.60
C GLY A 232 23.93 -16.26 -27.91
N LYS A 233 23.03 -15.28 -28.01
CA LYS A 233 22.81 -14.45 -29.21
C LYS A 233 23.79 -13.27 -29.33
N LYS A 234 24.55 -12.96 -28.28
CA LYS A 234 25.49 -11.85 -28.25
C LYS A 234 26.69 -12.14 -29.17
N PRO A 235 26.97 -11.30 -30.18
CA PRO A 235 28.15 -11.44 -31.01
C PRO A 235 29.45 -11.52 -30.21
N ASN A 236 30.44 -12.26 -30.71
CA ASN A 236 31.71 -12.49 -30.01
C ASN A 236 32.57 -11.23 -29.91
N ASP A 237 32.40 -10.30 -30.84
CA ASP A 237 33.09 -9.01 -30.93
C ASP A 237 32.40 -7.89 -30.13
N ILE A 238 31.36 -8.23 -29.36
CA ILE A 238 30.72 -7.32 -28.39
C ILE A 238 31.11 -7.76 -26.97
N PRO A 239 31.76 -6.90 -26.17
CA PRO A 239 32.15 -7.24 -24.81
C PRO A 239 30.93 -7.33 -23.89
N LYS A 240 30.90 -8.35 -23.03
CA LYS A 240 29.88 -8.46 -21.97
C LYS A 240 29.99 -7.29 -20.98
N ALA A 241 31.22 -6.96 -20.59
CA ALA A 241 31.56 -5.87 -19.67
C ALA A 241 32.01 -4.63 -20.45
N ALA A 242 31.11 -4.06 -21.26
CA ALA A 242 31.43 -2.93 -22.14
C ALA A 242 32.05 -1.72 -21.42
N HIS A 243 31.65 -1.45 -20.17
CA HIS A 243 32.23 -0.42 -19.31
C HIS A 243 33.72 -0.61 -18.99
N GLN A 244 34.23 -1.84 -19.02
CA GLN A 244 35.64 -2.13 -18.79
C GLN A 244 36.44 -2.04 -20.09
N THR A 245 35.86 -2.54 -21.19
CA THR A 245 36.50 -2.52 -22.52
C THR A 245 36.59 -1.10 -23.08
N TYR A 246 35.51 -0.32 -23.01
CA TYR A 246 35.43 1.01 -23.62
C TYR A 246 35.65 2.14 -22.60
N LYS A 247 36.53 1.94 -21.61
CA LYS A 247 36.68 2.84 -20.45
C LYS A 247 36.84 4.33 -20.80
N LYS A 248 37.50 4.65 -21.92
CA LYS A 248 37.72 6.03 -22.38
C LYS A 248 36.46 6.69 -22.93
N ASP A 249 35.67 5.94 -23.70
CA ASP A 249 34.48 6.43 -24.40
C ASP A 249 33.18 6.18 -23.60
N TRP A 250 33.27 5.45 -22.50
CA TRP A 250 32.14 5.01 -21.70
C TRP A 250 31.43 6.15 -20.95
N LYS A 251 30.23 6.51 -21.39
CA LYS A 251 29.39 7.54 -20.73
C LYS A 251 28.38 6.96 -19.75
N GLY A 252 28.20 5.64 -19.73
CA GLY A 252 27.27 4.91 -18.89
C GLY A 252 26.38 3.97 -19.69
N TYR A 253 25.68 3.07 -19.00
CA TYR A 253 24.78 2.12 -19.66
C TYR A 253 23.62 2.82 -20.39
N GLY A 254 23.19 4.01 -19.96
CA GLY A 254 22.15 4.74 -20.68
C GLY A 254 22.54 5.22 -22.08
N ASP A 255 23.82 5.57 -22.28
CA ASP A 255 24.36 5.90 -23.60
C ASP A 255 24.61 4.65 -24.44
N PHE A 256 25.14 3.59 -23.82
CA PHE A 256 25.46 2.34 -24.52
C PHE A 256 24.22 1.54 -24.97
N LEU A 257 23.15 1.57 -24.16
CA LEU A 257 21.86 0.91 -24.46
C LEU A 257 20.91 1.80 -25.28
N GLY A 258 21.24 3.08 -25.46
CA GLY A 258 20.35 4.04 -26.15
C GLY A 258 19.12 4.46 -25.34
N THR A 259 19.11 4.24 -24.02
CA THR A 259 17.97 4.57 -23.15
C THR A 259 18.00 6.00 -22.62
N GLY A 260 19.09 6.74 -22.82
CA GLY A 260 19.25 8.13 -22.33
C GLY A 260 19.50 8.24 -20.82
N THR A 261 19.54 7.12 -20.08
CA THR A 261 19.65 7.13 -18.62
C THR A 261 21.01 7.67 -18.14
N ILE A 262 21.04 8.91 -17.64
CA ILE A 262 22.23 9.54 -17.03
C ILE A 262 22.45 9.01 -15.61
N ALA A 263 23.70 8.70 -15.24
CA ALA A 263 24.07 8.31 -13.88
C ALA A 263 23.71 9.42 -12.87
N SER A 264 23.15 9.04 -11.72
CA SER A 264 22.59 9.98 -10.71
C SER A 264 23.54 11.12 -10.33
N PHE A 265 24.84 10.84 -10.17
CA PHE A 265 25.87 11.81 -9.79
C PHE A 265 26.31 12.77 -10.91
N LYS A 266 25.99 12.47 -12.18
CA LYS A 266 26.26 13.35 -13.33
C LYS A 266 25.07 14.22 -13.72
N LYS A 267 23.89 14.00 -13.11
CA LYS A 267 22.68 14.77 -13.42
C LYS A 267 22.86 16.22 -12.95
N LYS A 268 22.88 17.15 -13.91
CA LYS A 268 22.77 18.58 -13.65
C LYS A 268 21.30 18.96 -13.75
N TYR A 269 20.69 19.28 -12.61
CA TYR A 269 19.30 19.71 -12.56
C TYR A 269 19.20 21.22 -12.81
N ARG A 270 18.18 21.64 -13.55
CA ARG A 270 17.94 23.05 -13.83
C ARG A 270 17.66 23.85 -12.53
N PRO A 271 17.83 25.18 -12.53
CA PRO A 271 17.58 26.01 -11.36
C PRO A 271 16.16 25.83 -10.82
N PHE A 272 15.98 25.98 -9.50
CA PHE A 272 14.69 25.76 -8.83
C PHE A 272 13.56 26.58 -9.45
N ASP A 273 13.79 27.86 -9.74
CA ASP A 273 12.77 28.74 -10.31
C ASP A 273 12.29 28.31 -11.69
N ASP A 274 13.21 27.80 -12.51
CA ASP A 274 12.89 27.31 -13.85
C ASP A 274 12.17 25.97 -13.80
N THR A 275 12.57 25.06 -12.90
CA THR A 275 11.83 23.83 -12.61
C THR A 275 10.42 24.18 -12.14
N ARG A 276 10.29 25.10 -11.20
CA ARG A 276 8.99 25.53 -10.66
C ARG A 276 8.06 26.11 -11.73
N LYS A 277 8.58 26.98 -12.61
CA LYS A 277 7.80 27.51 -13.74
C LYS A 277 7.34 26.40 -14.69
N PHE A 278 8.24 25.48 -15.02
CA PHE A 278 7.93 24.34 -15.88
C PHE A 278 6.86 23.43 -15.26
N VAL A 279 7.01 23.02 -14.00
CA VAL A 279 6.04 22.13 -13.33
C VAL A 279 4.66 22.76 -13.26
N ARG A 280 4.58 24.08 -13.04
CA ARG A 280 3.30 24.81 -13.05
C ARG A 280 2.63 24.82 -14.43
N SER A 281 3.40 24.83 -15.53
CA SER A 281 2.83 24.73 -16.88
C SER A 281 2.23 23.36 -17.20
N LEU A 282 2.64 22.29 -16.50
CA LEU A 282 2.11 20.94 -16.69
C LEU A 282 0.71 20.76 -16.08
N GLY A 283 0.31 21.65 -15.15
CA GLY A 283 -0.99 21.58 -14.49
C GLY A 283 -1.13 20.43 -13.48
N VAL A 284 -0.02 19.85 -12.99
CA VAL A 284 -0.02 18.88 -11.89
C VAL A 284 -0.20 19.58 -10.55
N GLU A 285 -1.16 19.12 -9.74
CA GLU A 285 -1.63 19.83 -8.55
C GLU A 285 -1.31 19.10 -7.24
N THR A 286 -0.90 17.85 -7.34
CA THR A 286 -0.56 17.01 -6.18
C THR A 286 0.83 16.40 -6.33
N GLN A 287 1.45 16.09 -5.18
CA GLN A 287 2.70 15.33 -5.14
C GLN A 287 2.56 13.99 -5.87
N GLN A 288 1.39 13.33 -5.75
CA GLN A 288 1.15 12.05 -6.40
C GLN A 288 1.10 12.20 -7.93
N GLU A 289 0.36 13.18 -8.45
CA GLU A 289 0.33 13.50 -9.88
C GLU A 289 1.72 13.88 -10.42
N TRP A 290 2.51 14.61 -9.65
CA TRP A 290 3.90 14.89 -10.00
C TRP A 290 4.74 13.60 -10.14
N HIS A 291 4.64 12.69 -9.18
CA HIS A 291 5.36 11.42 -9.22
C HIS A 291 4.90 10.54 -10.37
N ASP A 292 3.59 10.51 -10.65
CA ASP A 292 3.03 9.72 -11.74
C ASP A 292 3.41 10.31 -13.10
N TRP A 293 3.41 11.63 -13.24
CA TRP A 293 3.95 12.31 -14.43
C TRP A 293 5.45 12.01 -14.61
N CYS A 294 6.23 12.02 -13.54
CA CYS A 294 7.67 11.69 -13.58
C CYS A 294 7.97 10.25 -14.04
N LYS A 295 7.02 9.33 -13.94
CA LYS A 295 7.15 7.95 -14.44
C LYS A 295 6.89 7.82 -15.94
N THR A 296 6.34 8.85 -16.58
CA THR A 296 6.08 8.84 -18.03
C THR A 296 7.34 9.12 -18.85
N HIS A 297 7.36 8.70 -20.12
CA HIS A 297 8.47 8.96 -21.06
C HIS A 297 8.65 10.44 -21.45
N GLN A 298 7.87 11.36 -20.87
CA GLN A 298 7.88 12.78 -21.20
C GLN A 298 8.72 13.64 -20.23
N LYS A 299 9.30 13.04 -19.18
CA LYS A 299 10.05 13.77 -18.16
C LYS A 299 11.47 14.12 -18.66
N PRO A 300 11.83 15.42 -18.82
CA PRO A 300 13.19 15.82 -19.18
C PRO A 300 14.25 15.34 -18.17
N ASP A 301 15.48 15.15 -18.63
CA ASP A 301 16.59 14.62 -17.80
C ASP A 301 17.10 15.60 -16.75
N ASP A 302 16.94 16.90 -16.98
CA ASP A 302 17.31 18.00 -16.09
C ASP A 302 16.24 18.29 -15.00
N ILE A 303 15.16 17.49 -14.97
CA ILE A 303 14.08 17.57 -13.99
C ILE A 303 14.21 16.42 -12.97
N PRO A 304 14.42 16.75 -11.68
CA PRO A 304 14.54 15.73 -10.64
C PRO A 304 13.17 15.17 -10.24
N VAL A 305 13.10 13.85 -10.02
CA VAL A 305 11.88 13.20 -9.46
C VAL A 305 11.73 13.58 -7.98
N HIS A 306 12.82 13.45 -7.22
CA HIS A 306 12.91 13.82 -5.80
C HIS A 306 13.34 15.28 -5.65
N VAL A 307 12.41 16.18 -5.95
CA VAL A 307 12.61 17.64 -5.96
C VAL A 307 13.11 18.20 -4.61
N TYR A 308 12.66 17.62 -3.50
CA TYR A 308 13.11 18.00 -2.16
C TYR A 308 14.62 17.80 -1.99
N ASP A 309 15.15 16.63 -2.34
CA ASP A 309 16.57 16.30 -2.14
C ASP A 309 17.50 17.23 -2.91
N VAL A 310 17.04 17.67 -4.10
CA VAL A 310 17.81 18.54 -4.99
C VAL A 310 17.71 20.01 -4.59
N TYR A 311 16.55 20.46 -4.10
CA TYR A 311 16.27 21.88 -3.88
C TYR A 311 16.09 22.31 -2.41
N LYS A 312 16.25 21.40 -1.43
CA LYS A 312 16.08 21.70 0.02
C LYS A 312 16.77 22.98 0.50
N ASN A 313 17.93 23.33 -0.08
CA ASN A 313 18.71 24.53 0.26
C ASN A 313 18.83 25.50 -0.94
N LYS A 314 17.93 25.42 -1.93
CA LYS A 314 17.95 26.19 -3.18
C LYS A 314 16.59 26.80 -3.50
N GLY A 315 15.84 27.23 -2.49
CA GLY A 315 14.52 27.86 -2.63
C GLY A 315 13.31 26.94 -2.41
N TRP A 316 13.52 25.68 -2.01
CA TRP A 316 12.41 24.80 -1.67
C TRP A 316 11.74 25.20 -0.35
N GLU A 317 10.47 25.60 -0.44
CA GLU A 317 9.63 25.97 0.72
C GLU A 317 8.47 24.96 0.92
N GLY A 318 8.44 23.89 0.14
CA GLY A 318 7.39 22.86 0.18
C GLY A 318 6.60 22.74 -1.12
N TRP A 319 5.78 21.68 -1.19
CA TRP A 319 5.02 21.30 -2.38
C TRP A 319 4.08 22.40 -2.89
N ARG A 320 3.56 23.24 -2.00
CA ARG A 320 2.65 24.32 -2.39
C ARG A 320 3.34 25.42 -3.16
N ASN A 321 4.53 25.83 -2.71
CA ASN A 321 5.37 26.77 -3.42
C ASN A 321 5.77 26.18 -4.79
N PHE A 322 6.12 24.89 -4.82
CA PHE A 322 6.59 24.23 -6.03
C PHE A 322 5.50 24.00 -7.10
N LEU A 323 4.38 23.36 -6.75
CA LEU A 323 3.30 23.02 -7.69
C LEU A 323 2.38 24.22 -7.98
N GLY A 324 2.42 25.27 -7.15
CA GLY A 324 1.52 26.40 -7.23
C GLY A 324 0.15 26.12 -6.59
N PRO A 325 -0.79 27.07 -6.72
CA PRO A 325 -2.14 26.91 -6.20
C PRO A 325 -2.91 25.82 -6.97
N ARG A 326 -3.51 24.90 -6.21
CA ARG A 326 -4.50 23.88 -6.60
C ARG A 326 -5.60 24.65 -7.29
N ARG A 327 -6.06 24.15 -8.43
CA ARG A 327 -7.23 24.70 -9.06
C ARG A 327 -8.39 24.53 -8.09
N ALA A 328 -9.34 25.46 -8.19
CA ALA A 328 -10.54 25.34 -7.39
C ALA A 328 -11.18 23.98 -7.69
N ARG A 329 -11.35 23.15 -6.66
CA ARG A 329 -11.98 21.82 -6.76
C ARG A 329 -13.35 21.89 -7.43
N TRP A 330 -14.00 23.05 -7.32
CA TRP A 330 -15.32 23.33 -7.82
C TRP A 330 -15.25 24.50 -8.79
N LYS A 331 -16.11 24.47 -9.81
CA LYS A 331 -16.38 25.66 -10.63
C LYS A 331 -16.78 26.83 -9.76
N SER A 332 -16.63 28.06 -10.27
CA SER A 332 -17.11 29.25 -9.56
C SER A 332 -18.62 29.14 -9.28
N PHE A 333 -19.11 29.91 -8.30
CA PHE A 333 -20.53 29.93 -7.97
C PHE A 333 -21.40 30.23 -9.20
N GLU A 334 -21.02 31.23 -10.00
CA GLU A 334 -21.75 31.63 -11.21
C GLU A 334 -21.75 30.56 -12.30
N GLU A 335 -20.64 29.85 -12.50
CA GLU A 335 -20.59 28.73 -13.45
C GLU A 335 -21.42 27.54 -12.97
N CYS A 336 -21.35 27.20 -11.68
CA CYS A 336 -22.16 26.14 -11.09
C CYS A 336 -23.66 26.48 -11.14
N LYS A 337 -24.01 27.75 -10.95
CA LYS A 337 -25.36 28.30 -11.05
C LYS A 337 -25.89 28.26 -12.48
N LYS A 338 -25.08 28.66 -13.48
CA LYS A 338 -25.41 28.49 -14.91
C LYS A 338 -25.66 27.02 -15.27
N PHE A 339 -24.82 26.11 -14.78
CA PHE A 339 -25.00 24.68 -14.97
C PHE A 339 -26.29 24.16 -14.30
N ALA A 340 -26.55 24.51 -13.05
CA ALA A 340 -27.77 24.10 -12.36
C ALA A 340 -29.04 24.58 -13.10
N ARG A 341 -29.01 25.79 -13.67
CA ARG A 341 -30.08 26.36 -14.49
C ARG A 341 -30.27 25.63 -15.83
N SER A 342 -29.18 25.19 -16.48
CA SER A 342 -29.29 24.44 -17.74
C SER A 342 -29.98 23.08 -17.57
N LEU A 343 -29.95 22.51 -16.36
CA LEU A 343 -30.67 21.28 -16.02
C LEU A 343 -32.18 21.49 -15.81
N LYS A 344 -32.66 22.75 -15.76
CA LYS A 344 -34.07 23.12 -15.55
C LYS A 344 -34.72 22.48 -14.31
N LEU A 345 -33.93 22.23 -13.27
CA LEU A 345 -34.41 21.64 -12.01
C LEU A 345 -35.19 22.70 -11.22
N LYS A 346 -36.34 22.31 -10.67
CA LYS A 346 -37.26 23.22 -9.98
C LYS A 346 -37.20 23.13 -8.46
N SER A 347 -36.55 22.09 -7.93
CA SER A 347 -36.56 21.81 -6.49
C SER A 347 -35.26 21.20 -5.97
N ILE A 348 -35.06 21.32 -4.66
CA ILE A 348 -33.96 20.69 -3.93
C ILE A 348 -34.01 19.16 -4.10
N LYS A 349 -35.23 18.59 -4.14
CA LYS A 349 -35.46 17.15 -4.33
C LYS A 349 -34.97 16.67 -5.69
N GLU A 350 -35.20 17.44 -6.75
CA GLU A 350 -34.68 17.12 -8.09
C GLU A 350 -33.16 17.19 -8.18
N TRP A 351 -32.53 18.19 -7.53
CA TRP A 351 -31.07 18.24 -7.42
C TRP A 351 -30.50 17.05 -6.66
N HIS A 352 -31.17 16.63 -5.58
CA HIS A 352 -30.79 15.43 -4.84
C HIS A 352 -30.81 14.18 -5.72
N ASN A 353 -31.85 14.01 -6.54
CA ASN A 353 -31.95 12.87 -7.44
C ASN A 353 -30.88 12.93 -8.54
N TYR A 354 -30.66 14.12 -9.13
CA TYR A 354 -29.64 14.32 -10.15
C TYR A 354 -28.23 13.98 -9.65
N ARG A 355 -27.84 14.46 -8.46
CA ARG A 355 -26.50 14.18 -7.92
C ARG A 355 -26.28 12.70 -7.60
N MET A 356 -27.34 11.95 -7.30
CA MET A 356 -27.28 10.51 -7.02
C MET A 356 -27.29 9.66 -8.30
N SER A 357 -27.66 10.24 -9.44
CA SER A 357 -27.74 9.52 -10.72
C SER A 357 -26.39 9.14 -11.34
N GLY A 358 -25.27 9.56 -10.75
CA GLY A 358 -23.93 9.40 -11.32
C GLY A 358 -23.61 10.35 -12.47
N LYS A 359 -24.58 11.12 -12.98
CA LYS A 359 -24.41 12.06 -14.11
C LYS A 359 -23.82 13.42 -13.72
N ARG A 360 -23.58 13.67 -12.42
CA ARG A 360 -23.03 14.95 -11.92
C ARG A 360 -21.54 15.05 -12.25
N PRO A 361 -21.09 16.10 -12.96
CA PRO A 361 -19.66 16.34 -13.20
C PRO A 361 -18.84 16.44 -11.91
N ASN A 362 -17.59 16.00 -11.95
CA ASN A 362 -16.70 15.95 -10.78
C ASN A 362 -16.34 17.33 -10.22
N ASP A 363 -16.43 18.37 -11.04
CA ASP A 363 -16.15 19.78 -10.73
C ASP A 363 -17.40 20.58 -10.27
N ILE A 364 -18.56 19.91 -10.17
CA ILE A 364 -19.80 20.49 -9.63
C ILE A 364 -20.04 19.92 -8.23
N PRO A 365 -20.12 20.73 -7.16
CA PRO A 365 -20.26 20.20 -5.81
C PRO A 365 -21.60 19.48 -5.59
N SER A 366 -21.59 18.41 -4.81
CA SER A 366 -22.82 17.70 -4.40
C SER A 366 -23.69 18.51 -3.44
N ASN A 367 -23.06 19.41 -2.68
CA ASN A 367 -23.69 20.36 -1.77
C ASN A 367 -23.22 21.80 -2.08
N PRO A 368 -23.78 22.46 -3.11
CA PRO A 368 -23.37 23.81 -3.49
C PRO A 368 -23.63 24.85 -2.40
N ALA A 369 -24.66 24.67 -1.56
CA ALA A 369 -24.95 25.57 -0.44
C ALA A 369 -23.80 25.65 0.59
N GLN A 370 -23.13 24.52 0.84
CA GLN A 370 -21.99 24.48 1.76
C GLN A 370 -20.70 25.02 1.12
N VAL A 371 -20.49 24.73 -0.16
CA VAL A 371 -19.28 25.15 -0.88
C VAL A 371 -19.29 26.65 -1.14
N TYR A 372 -20.44 27.22 -1.54
CA TYR A 372 -20.59 28.63 -1.90
C TYR A 372 -21.22 29.45 -0.77
N LYS A 373 -20.97 29.10 0.50
CA LYS A 373 -21.65 29.67 1.67
C LYS A 373 -21.70 31.21 1.69
N LYS A 374 -20.66 31.89 1.19
CA LYS A 374 -20.58 33.36 1.14
C LYS A 374 -21.51 33.98 0.09
N ASP A 375 -21.66 33.31 -1.06
CA ASP A 375 -22.44 33.79 -2.20
C ASP A 375 -23.86 33.19 -2.26
N TRP A 376 -24.15 32.23 -1.37
CA TRP A 376 -25.38 31.44 -1.38
C TRP A 376 -26.59 32.24 -0.90
N LYS A 377 -27.46 32.64 -1.84
CA LYS A 377 -28.72 33.35 -1.56
C LYS A 377 -29.95 32.44 -1.44
N GLY A 378 -29.72 31.12 -1.47
CA GLY A 378 -30.76 30.11 -1.41
C GLY A 378 -30.94 29.35 -2.72
N TRP A 379 -31.66 28.22 -2.63
CA TRP A 379 -31.90 27.32 -3.77
C TRP A 379 -32.67 27.97 -4.92
N THR A 380 -33.48 28.99 -4.62
CA THR A 380 -34.31 29.67 -5.61
C THR A 380 -33.51 30.62 -6.50
N ASP A 381 -32.56 31.35 -5.91
CA ASP A 381 -31.54 32.09 -6.66
C ASP A 381 -30.67 31.14 -7.51
N PHE A 382 -30.24 30.03 -6.90
CA PHE A 382 -29.38 29.04 -7.55
C PHE A 382 -30.03 28.41 -8.79
N PHE A 383 -31.28 27.97 -8.70
CA PHE A 383 -32.02 27.42 -9.85
C PHE A 383 -32.67 28.48 -10.75
N GLY A 384 -32.73 29.74 -10.31
CA GLY A 384 -33.42 30.80 -11.05
C GLY A 384 -34.93 30.59 -11.16
N THR A 385 -35.54 29.95 -10.15
CA THR A 385 -36.97 29.56 -10.19
C THR A 385 -37.94 30.66 -9.77
N GLY A 386 -37.46 31.84 -9.37
CA GLY A 386 -38.30 32.98 -9.02
C GLY A 386 -39.10 32.85 -7.71
N ASN A 387 -38.98 31.73 -6.98
CA ASN A 387 -39.65 31.54 -5.70
C ASN A 387 -38.93 32.33 -4.58
N LEU A 388 -39.63 33.24 -3.90
CA LEU A 388 -39.07 34.00 -2.78
C LEU A 388 -38.81 33.09 -1.58
N ASN A 389 -37.68 33.28 -0.90
CA ASN A 389 -37.41 32.61 0.38
C ASN A 389 -38.26 33.25 1.52
N ALA A 390 -38.27 32.65 2.71
CA ALA A 390 -39.15 33.09 3.81
C ALA A 390 -38.92 34.55 4.23
N GLN A 391 -37.67 35.02 4.23
CA GLN A 391 -37.32 36.40 4.56
C GLN A 391 -37.79 37.36 3.46
N GLN A 392 -37.53 37.03 2.21
CA GLN A 392 -37.97 37.82 1.06
C GLN A 392 -39.50 37.88 0.95
N LYS A 393 -40.23 36.82 1.35
CA LYS A 393 -41.70 36.87 1.44
C LYS A 393 -42.15 37.83 2.54
N HIS A 394 -41.46 37.86 3.67
CA HIS A 394 -41.79 38.73 4.79
C HIS A 394 -41.59 40.22 4.44
N GLU A 395 -40.55 40.55 3.69
CA GLU A 395 -40.29 41.91 3.16
C GLU A 395 -41.40 42.42 2.21
N GLN A 396 -42.22 41.53 1.66
CA GLN A 396 -43.37 41.88 0.80
C GLN A 396 -44.66 42.06 1.59
N TYR A 397 -44.70 41.75 2.89
CA TYR A 397 -45.94 41.87 3.66
C TYR A 397 -46.32 43.33 3.87
N TYR A 398 -47.62 43.58 3.76
CA TYR A 398 -48.20 44.83 4.22
C TYR A 398 -47.95 45.03 5.71
N SER A 399 -47.93 46.29 6.13
CA SER A 399 -47.98 46.65 7.55
C SER A 399 -49.20 46.01 8.22
N TYR A 400 -49.17 45.86 9.54
CA TYR A 400 -50.33 45.33 10.29
C TYR A 400 -51.63 46.07 9.95
N GLU A 401 -51.58 47.41 9.91
CA GLU A 401 -52.72 48.26 9.62
C GLU A 401 -53.24 48.10 8.18
N ASP A 402 -52.36 47.99 7.20
CA ASP A 402 -52.76 47.84 5.79
C ASP A 402 -53.29 46.42 5.51
N ALA A 403 -52.69 45.40 6.12
CA ALA A 403 -53.18 44.03 6.05
C ALA A 403 -54.57 43.89 6.70
N LYS A 404 -54.75 44.51 7.87
CA LYS A 404 -56.05 44.60 8.58
C LYS A 404 -57.11 45.26 7.70
N LYS A 405 -56.84 46.46 7.17
CA LYS A 405 -57.77 47.18 6.27
C LYS A 405 -58.14 46.34 5.04
N TYR A 406 -57.16 45.66 4.44
CA TYR A 406 -57.37 44.81 3.29
C TYR A 406 -58.31 43.63 3.61
N VAL A 407 -58.00 42.88 4.67
CA VAL A 407 -58.80 41.71 5.08
C VAL A 407 -60.21 42.11 5.50
N GLN A 408 -60.36 43.24 6.19
CA GLN A 408 -61.68 43.78 6.56
C GLN A 408 -62.53 44.13 5.33
N LYS A 409 -61.92 44.69 4.28
CA LYS A 409 -62.61 45.02 3.01
C LYS A 409 -63.13 43.77 2.28
N LEU A 410 -62.50 42.62 2.47
CA LEU A 410 -62.97 41.33 1.92
C LEU A 410 -64.19 40.77 2.65
N GLY A 411 -64.59 41.36 3.78
CA GLY A 411 -65.75 40.94 4.54
C GLY A 411 -65.56 39.63 5.32
N ILE A 412 -64.33 39.13 5.47
CA ILE A 412 -64.01 37.94 6.26
C ILE A 412 -64.28 38.22 7.75
N LYS A 413 -65.09 37.38 8.41
CA LYS A 413 -65.55 37.62 9.80
C LYS A 413 -65.03 36.62 10.82
N THR A 414 -64.50 35.48 10.39
CA THR A 414 -63.94 34.48 11.31
C THR A 414 -62.52 34.06 10.93
N SER A 415 -61.74 33.62 11.90
CA SER A 415 -60.40 33.08 11.65
C SER A 415 -60.43 31.85 10.74
N LYS A 416 -61.51 31.05 10.83
CA LYS A 416 -61.75 29.92 9.94
C LYS A 416 -61.91 30.38 8.48
N GLU A 417 -62.79 31.35 8.23
CA GLU A 417 -62.95 31.94 6.89
C GLU A 417 -61.64 32.54 6.38
N PHE A 418 -60.86 33.19 7.25
CA PHE A 418 -59.56 33.73 6.88
C PHE A 418 -58.60 32.64 6.40
N TYR A 419 -58.49 31.52 7.11
CA TYR A 419 -57.61 30.42 6.69
C TYR A 419 -58.08 29.73 5.41
N GLU A 420 -59.39 29.56 5.25
CA GLU A 420 -59.98 28.98 4.04
C GLU A 420 -59.74 29.87 2.81
N TRP A 421 -59.92 31.19 2.94
CA TRP A 421 -59.57 32.17 1.91
C TRP A 421 -58.06 32.21 1.67
N SER A 422 -57.26 32.21 2.76
CA SER A 422 -55.81 32.28 2.72
C SER A 422 -55.18 31.12 1.95
N ALA A 423 -55.82 29.95 1.93
CA ALA A 423 -55.34 28.77 1.24
C ALA A 423 -55.59 28.81 -0.27
N LYS A 424 -56.56 29.63 -0.74
CA LYS A 424 -57.00 29.69 -2.13
C LYS A 424 -56.46 30.92 -2.86
N ASP A 425 -56.80 32.11 -2.37
CA ASP A 425 -56.73 33.36 -3.14
C ASP A 425 -55.88 34.44 -2.46
N LYS A 426 -55.03 34.05 -1.51
CA LYS A 426 -54.24 35.00 -0.73
C LYS A 426 -53.18 35.69 -1.59
N PRO A 427 -53.20 37.03 -1.69
CA PRO A 427 -52.10 37.76 -2.32
C PRO A 427 -50.79 37.59 -1.53
N ILE A 428 -49.65 37.81 -2.18
CA ILE A 428 -48.33 37.57 -1.60
C ILE A 428 -48.03 38.47 -0.39
N PHE A 429 -48.60 39.68 -0.36
CA PHE A 429 -48.40 40.69 0.67
C PHE A 429 -49.24 40.50 1.95
N ILE A 430 -50.13 39.51 1.98
CA ILE A 430 -50.85 39.14 3.21
C ILE A 430 -50.21 37.88 3.79
N PRO A 431 -49.83 37.82 5.07
CA PRO A 431 -49.32 36.59 5.68
C PRO A 431 -50.44 35.54 5.83
N SER A 432 -50.11 34.26 5.69
CA SER A 432 -51.07 33.17 5.95
C SER A 432 -51.35 32.96 7.44
N HIS A 433 -50.46 33.43 8.30
CA HIS A 433 -50.58 33.40 9.76
C HIS A 433 -50.28 34.79 10.32
N PRO A 434 -51.26 35.71 10.32
CA PRO A 434 -51.02 37.10 10.70
C PRO A 434 -50.67 37.24 12.19
N ASN A 435 -51.20 36.39 13.06
CA ASN A 435 -50.90 36.38 14.50
C ASN A 435 -49.44 36.06 14.83
N THR A 436 -48.75 35.31 13.97
CA THR A 436 -47.32 35.03 14.13
C THR A 436 -46.45 36.00 13.36
N SER A 437 -46.93 36.49 12.21
CA SER A 437 -46.18 37.42 11.36
C SER A 437 -46.13 38.84 11.93
N TYR A 438 -47.21 39.28 12.59
CA TYR A 438 -47.33 40.59 13.24
C TYR A 438 -47.23 40.47 14.76
N LYS A 439 -46.35 39.60 15.28
CA LYS A 439 -46.33 39.22 16.70
C LYS A 439 -46.25 40.41 17.67
N LYS A 440 -45.65 41.54 17.27
CA LYS A 440 -45.50 42.73 18.14
C LYS A 440 -46.74 43.62 18.11
N GLU A 441 -47.41 43.68 16.97
CA GLU A 441 -48.56 44.54 16.69
C GLU A 441 -49.91 43.81 16.86
N TRP A 442 -49.89 42.48 16.94
CA TRP A 442 -51.09 41.65 16.99
C TRP A 442 -51.86 41.85 18.29
N ILE A 443 -53.11 42.30 18.15
CA ILE A 443 -54.05 42.46 19.28
C ILE A 443 -54.84 41.16 19.45
N ASP A 444 -55.81 40.92 18.57
CA ASP A 444 -56.55 39.67 18.47
C ASP A 444 -57.24 39.55 17.11
N TRP A 445 -57.95 38.44 16.89
CA TRP A 445 -58.70 38.22 15.65
C TRP A 445 -59.88 39.20 15.46
N TYR A 446 -60.43 39.75 16.55
CA TYR A 446 -61.55 40.67 16.46
C TYR A 446 -61.09 42.01 15.86
N ASP A 447 -59.95 42.51 16.33
CA ASP A 447 -59.32 43.70 15.76
C ASP A 447 -58.93 43.49 14.29
N PHE A 448 -58.20 42.40 13.98
CA PHE A 448 -57.70 42.14 12.63
C PHE A 448 -58.83 41.94 11.60
N LEU A 449 -59.93 41.29 11.99
CA LEU A 449 -61.08 41.03 11.11
C LEU A 449 -62.17 42.12 11.17
N GLY A 450 -61.99 43.13 12.02
CA GLY A 450 -62.99 44.21 12.20
C GLY A 450 -64.32 43.69 12.73
N THR A 451 -64.27 42.70 13.62
CA THR A 451 -65.45 42.12 14.27
C THR A 451 -65.53 42.54 15.73
N LYS A 452 -66.73 42.59 16.31
CA LYS A 452 -66.91 42.97 17.71
C LYS A 452 -66.62 41.75 18.60
N LYS A 453 -65.71 41.91 19.55
CA LYS A 453 -65.47 40.93 20.62
C LYS A 453 -66.75 40.75 21.43
N ARG A 454 -67.24 39.51 21.55
CA ARG A 454 -68.42 39.23 22.37
C ARG A 454 -68.05 39.35 23.84
N VAL A 455 -68.79 40.16 24.57
CA VAL A 455 -68.69 40.26 26.04
C VAL A 455 -69.57 39.16 26.63
N LYS A 456 -68.98 38.32 27.49
CA LYS A 456 -69.72 37.28 28.20
C LYS A 456 -70.54 37.91 29.34
N ARG A 457 -71.75 37.40 29.57
CA ARG A 457 -72.63 37.83 30.67
C ARG A 457 -71.93 37.61 32.02
N PRO A 458 -72.09 38.49 33.03
CA PRO A 458 -71.50 38.26 34.36
C PRO A 458 -71.97 36.93 34.98
N PHE A 459 -71.10 36.27 35.75
CA PHE A 459 -71.36 34.94 36.32
C PHE A 459 -72.70 34.86 37.08
N LYS A 460 -73.02 35.85 37.92
CA LYS A 460 -74.25 35.86 38.73
C LYS A 460 -75.52 35.81 37.86
N GLU A 461 -75.59 36.67 36.85
CA GLU A 461 -76.72 36.72 35.92
C GLU A 461 -76.79 35.47 35.02
N ALA A 462 -75.63 34.97 34.59
CA ALA A 462 -75.55 33.72 33.82
C ALA A 462 -76.06 32.51 34.64
N ARG A 463 -75.73 32.46 35.94
CA ARG A 463 -76.17 31.43 36.89
C ARG A 463 -77.67 31.53 37.19
N GLU A 464 -78.20 32.74 37.37
CA GLU A 464 -79.64 32.95 37.55
C GLU A 464 -80.44 32.48 36.33
N PHE A 465 -79.98 32.84 35.13
CA PHE A 465 -80.56 32.34 33.88
C PHE A 465 -80.44 30.82 33.76
N ALA A 466 -79.27 30.25 34.07
CA ALA A 466 -79.07 28.81 33.99
C ALA A 466 -80.02 28.02 34.91
N ARG A 467 -80.31 28.57 36.10
CA ARG A 467 -81.27 28.01 37.05
C ARG A 467 -82.72 28.13 36.57
N SER A 468 -83.08 29.22 35.88
CA SER A 468 -84.45 29.40 35.36
C SER A 468 -84.82 28.33 34.32
N LEU A 469 -83.84 27.79 33.60
CA LEU A 469 -84.04 26.72 32.62
C LEU A 469 -84.31 25.34 33.23
N LYS A 470 -84.07 25.17 34.54
CA LYS A 470 -84.27 23.90 35.28
C LYS A 470 -83.57 22.69 34.63
N LEU A 471 -82.45 22.92 33.97
CA LEU A 471 -81.66 21.87 33.33
C LEU A 471 -80.93 21.04 34.40
N LYS A 472 -80.98 19.71 34.27
CA LYS A 472 -80.50 18.80 35.33
C LYS A 472 -79.03 18.38 35.18
N SER A 473 -78.37 18.70 34.07
CA SER A 473 -77.01 18.22 33.80
C SER A 473 -76.25 19.10 32.81
N ARG A 474 -74.91 18.99 32.86
CA ARG A 474 -73.99 19.57 31.85
C ARG A 474 -74.38 19.17 30.42
N THR A 475 -74.79 17.93 30.22
CA THR A 475 -75.19 17.43 28.89
C THR A 475 -76.43 18.16 28.37
N ALA A 476 -77.42 18.41 29.22
CA ALA A 476 -78.63 19.14 28.85
C ALA A 476 -78.30 20.61 28.53
N TRP A 477 -77.40 21.23 29.28
CA TRP A 477 -76.87 22.57 29.00
C TRP A 477 -76.17 22.65 27.63
N ASN A 478 -75.19 21.76 27.39
CA ASN A 478 -74.42 21.74 26.15
C ASN A 478 -75.31 21.50 24.91
N ASN A 479 -76.32 20.63 25.04
CA ASN A 479 -77.25 20.36 23.94
C ASN A 479 -78.14 21.57 23.63
N SER A 480 -78.57 22.31 24.65
CA SER A 480 -79.36 23.55 24.45
C SER A 480 -78.51 24.63 23.76
N HIS A 481 -77.22 24.73 24.10
CA HIS A 481 -76.29 25.65 23.41
C HIS A 481 -76.10 25.28 21.93
N LYS A 482 -75.91 23.98 21.64
CA LYS A 482 -75.76 23.48 20.26
C LYS A 482 -77.00 23.73 19.39
N LYS A 483 -78.19 23.68 19.97
CA LYS A 483 -79.45 23.99 19.27
C LYS A 483 -79.67 25.47 19.04
N GLY A 484 -78.91 26.34 19.72
CA GLY A 484 -79.09 27.79 19.66
C GLY A 484 -80.19 28.31 20.59
N ASP A 485 -80.66 27.48 21.54
CA ASP A 485 -81.73 27.81 22.49
C ASP A 485 -81.24 28.73 23.63
N LEU A 486 -79.92 28.92 23.74
CA LEU A 486 -79.29 29.73 24.77
C LEU A 486 -78.78 31.08 24.23
N PRO A 487 -78.84 32.17 25.04
CA PRO A 487 -78.26 33.46 24.69
C PRO A 487 -76.76 33.36 24.31
N LYS A 488 -76.37 34.05 23.24
CA LYS A 488 -75.01 34.00 22.68
C LYS A 488 -73.93 34.62 23.58
N ASP A 489 -74.33 35.40 24.58
CA ASP A 489 -73.49 36.02 25.60
C ASP A 489 -73.24 35.10 26.80
N ILE A 490 -73.88 33.92 26.88
CA ILE A 490 -73.58 32.90 27.87
C ILE A 490 -72.76 31.78 27.20
N PRO A 491 -71.52 31.51 27.65
CA PRO A 491 -70.66 30.47 27.07
C PRO A 491 -71.22 29.06 27.21
N SER A 492 -70.99 28.20 26.21
CA SER A 492 -71.33 26.77 26.28
C SER A 492 -70.53 26.05 27.36
N TYR A 493 -69.25 26.42 27.50
CA TYR A 493 -68.32 25.94 28.51
C TYR A 493 -68.29 26.94 29.68
N ALA A 494 -69.42 27.02 30.39
CA ALA A 494 -69.57 27.94 31.52
C ALA A 494 -68.57 27.62 32.65
N ASP A 495 -68.19 26.35 32.78
CA ASP A 495 -67.18 25.89 33.73
C ASP A 495 -65.80 26.50 33.51
N GLU A 496 -65.37 26.60 32.26
CA GLU A 496 -64.10 27.23 31.90
C GLU A 496 -64.22 28.76 31.90
N ALA A 497 -65.34 29.28 31.39
CA ALA A 497 -65.51 30.72 31.25
C ALA A 497 -65.64 31.46 32.59
N TYR A 498 -66.17 30.80 33.63
CA TYR A 498 -66.39 31.42 34.94
C TYR A 498 -65.53 30.82 36.06
N GLU A 499 -64.52 30.03 35.74
CA GLU A 499 -63.65 29.33 36.70
C GLU A 499 -63.18 30.26 37.84
N ASN A 500 -62.75 31.48 37.49
CA ASN A 500 -62.25 32.48 38.43
C ASN A 500 -63.29 33.54 38.85
N GLU A 501 -64.56 33.36 38.49
CA GLU A 501 -65.65 34.33 38.71
C GLU A 501 -66.73 33.81 39.67
N GLY A 502 -66.39 32.81 40.50
CA GLY A 502 -67.28 32.22 41.49
C GLY A 502 -67.89 30.88 41.08
N TRP A 503 -67.41 30.28 40.00
CA TRP A 503 -67.76 28.91 39.63
C TRP A 503 -67.31 27.91 40.71
N THR A 504 -68.16 26.92 41.01
CA THR A 504 -67.83 25.82 41.93
C THR A 504 -68.02 24.49 41.24
N ASN A 505 -69.24 24.18 40.83
CA ASN A 505 -69.57 23.00 40.05
C ASN A 505 -70.89 23.20 39.28
N TRP A 506 -71.19 22.27 38.39
CA TRP A 506 -72.42 22.28 37.59
C TRP A 506 -73.70 22.19 38.45
N GLY A 507 -73.65 21.56 39.62
CA GLY A 507 -74.78 21.47 40.52
C GLY A 507 -75.17 22.82 41.11
N ASP A 508 -74.17 23.64 41.44
CA ASP A 508 -74.39 25.02 41.86
C ASP A 508 -74.87 25.92 40.71
N PHE A 509 -74.19 25.86 39.56
CA PHE A 509 -74.49 26.70 38.41
C PHE A 509 -75.91 26.45 37.87
N LEU A 510 -76.34 25.20 37.80
CA LEU A 510 -77.68 24.81 37.32
C LEU A 510 -78.74 24.80 38.44
N GLY A 511 -78.34 24.94 39.71
CA GLY A 511 -79.25 24.89 40.86
C GLY A 511 -79.85 23.51 41.13
N THR A 512 -79.15 22.43 40.76
CA THR A 512 -79.61 21.06 40.98
C THR A 512 -79.27 20.50 42.37
N GLY A 513 -78.39 21.18 43.11
CA GLY A 513 -77.96 20.75 44.44
C GLY A 513 -77.04 19.51 44.45
N ASN A 514 -76.62 19.04 43.27
CA ASN A 514 -75.69 17.92 43.17
C ASN A 514 -74.32 18.33 43.71
N LEU A 515 -73.89 17.67 44.80
CA LEU A 515 -72.59 17.90 45.44
C LEU A 515 -71.44 17.37 44.57
N SER A 516 -70.26 17.97 44.73
CA SER A 516 -69.03 17.41 44.18
C SER A 516 -68.72 16.06 44.85
N PRO A 517 -68.01 15.13 44.19
CA PRO A 517 -67.56 13.89 44.82
C PRO A 517 -66.82 14.12 46.15
N ALA A 518 -66.03 15.18 46.26
CA ALA A 518 -65.30 15.54 47.48
C ALA A 518 -66.25 15.95 48.64
N ASP A 519 -67.33 16.67 48.35
CA ASP A 519 -68.31 17.06 49.37
C ASP A 519 -69.27 15.92 49.73
N ALA A 520 -69.48 14.96 48.82
CA ALA A 520 -70.19 13.72 49.12
C ALA A 520 -69.41 12.83 50.11
N HIS A 521 -68.07 12.79 50.00
CA HIS A 521 -67.22 11.99 50.89
C HIS A 521 -67.21 12.43 52.36
N LYS A 522 -67.42 13.73 52.63
CA LYS A 522 -67.48 14.28 54.01
C LYS A 522 -68.63 13.74 54.87
N LYS A 523 -69.59 13.01 54.26
CA LYS A 523 -70.74 12.40 54.95
C LYS A 523 -70.47 11.00 55.52
N PHE A 524 -69.38 10.34 55.14
CA PHE A 524 -69.07 8.99 55.62
C PHE A 524 -68.21 9.05 56.88
N ARG A 525 -68.44 8.12 57.81
CA ARG A 525 -67.61 8.01 59.02
C ARG A 525 -66.18 7.59 58.68
N SER A 526 -65.24 7.76 59.61
CA SER A 526 -63.83 7.42 59.35
C SER A 526 -63.65 5.93 59.01
N PHE A 527 -62.61 5.62 58.23
CA PHE A 527 -62.32 4.25 57.80
C PHE A 527 -62.21 3.26 58.98
N GLU A 528 -61.56 3.66 60.07
CA GLU A 528 -61.38 2.80 61.26
C GLU A 528 -62.70 2.54 62.01
N GLU A 529 -63.56 3.54 62.12
CA GLU A 529 -64.88 3.39 62.75
C GLU A 529 -65.81 2.55 61.89
N ALA A 530 -65.77 2.74 60.56
CA ALA A 530 -66.52 1.93 59.62
C ALA A 530 -66.03 0.47 59.64
N ARG A 531 -64.72 0.21 59.70
CA ARG A 531 -64.15 -1.15 59.87
C ARG A 531 -64.61 -1.82 61.15
N LYS A 532 -64.53 -1.12 62.29
CA LYS A 532 -64.99 -1.65 63.58
C LYS A 532 -66.46 -2.02 63.53
N PHE A 533 -67.29 -1.14 62.96
CA PHE A 533 -68.71 -1.40 62.76
C PHE A 533 -68.95 -2.62 61.88
N VAL A 534 -68.31 -2.71 60.72
CA VAL A 534 -68.51 -3.85 59.80
C VAL A 534 -68.07 -5.16 60.44
N ARG A 535 -66.99 -5.15 61.21
CA ARG A 535 -66.53 -6.34 61.96
C ARG A 535 -67.52 -6.76 63.05
N SER A 536 -68.22 -5.83 63.70
CA SER A 536 -69.25 -6.19 64.70
C SER A 536 -70.50 -6.85 64.08
N LEU A 537 -70.72 -6.69 62.77
CA LEU A 537 -71.82 -7.36 62.07
C LEU A 537 -71.57 -8.86 61.87
N GLY A 538 -70.33 -9.34 62.05
CA GLY A 538 -69.98 -10.74 61.85
C GLY A 538 -69.99 -11.21 60.38
N VAL A 539 -70.12 -10.27 59.43
CA VAL A 539 -70.04 -10.51 57.98
C VAL A 539 -68.60 -10.89 57.61
N LYS A 540 -68.42 -12.00 56.89
CA LYS A 540 -67.09 -12.55 56.57
C LYS A 540 -66.78 -12.60 55.07
N THR A 541 -67.77 -12.38 54.21
CA THR A 541 -67.59 -12.46 52.76
C THR A 541 -68.23 -11.28 52.03
N GLU A 542 -67.72 -10.96 50.84
CA GLU A 542 -68.30 -9.90 50.00
C GLU A 542 -69.76 -10.16 49.60
N PRO A 543 -70.19 -11.40 49.27
CA PRO A 543 -71.60 -11.70 49.07
C PRO A 543 -72.46 -11.42 50.30
N GLU A 544 -72.03 -11.84 51.50
CA GLU A 544 -72.74 -11.52 52.75
C GLU A 544 -72.83 -10.02 53.00
N TRP A 545 -71.77 -9.27 52.66
CA TRP A 545 -71.76 -7.81 52.75
C TRP A 545 -72.75 -7.15 51.79
N ARG A 546 -72.77 -7.59 50.53
CA ARG A 546 -73.71 -7.07 49.53
C ARG A 546 -75.16 -7.39 49.89
N GLU A 547 -75.40 -8.54 50.50
CA GLU A 547 -76.73 -8.91 50.97
C GLU A 547 -77.13 -8.09 52.20
N TRP A 548 -76.21 -7.88 53.15
CA TRP A 548 -76.43 -7.01 54.29
C TRP A 548 -76.73 -5.56 53.86
N LEU A 549 -76.00 -5.03 52.87
CA LEU A 549 -76.21 -3.68 52.32
C LEU A 549 -77.60 -3.46 51.71
N LYS A 550 -78.28 -4.52 51.27
CA LYS A 550 -79.67 -4.44 50.76
C LYS A 550 -80.71 -4.39 51.87
N THR A 551 -80.34 -4.70 53.11
CA THR A 551 -81.25 -4.62 54.25
C THR A 551 -81.45 -3.17 54.69
N HIS A 552 -82.62 -2.84 55.24
CA HIS A 552 -82.95 -1.50 55.76
C HIS A 552 -82.18 -1.14 57.06
N LYS A 553 -81.08 -1.84 57.35
CA LYS A 553 -80.27 -1.70 58.57
C LYS A 553 -78.92 -1.01 58.31
N LYS A 554 -78.64 -0.55 57.08
CA LYS A 554 -77.40 0.16 56.72
C LYS A 554 -77.44 1.61 57.20
N PRO A 555 -76.51 2.06 58.08
CA PRO A 555 -76.38 3.47 58.42
C PRO A 555 -76.01 4.33 57.20
N ASP A 556 -76.47 5.57 57.14
CA ASP A 556 -76.23 6.49 56.02
C ASP A 556 -74.75 6.85 55.85
N ASP A 557 -73.99 6.84 56.94
CA ASP A 557 -72.57 7.16 57.00
C ASP A 557 -71.65 5.94 56.74
N ILE A 558 -72.22 4.80 56.36
CA ILE A 558 -71.49 3.63 55.86
C ILE A 558 -71.60 3.58 54.33
N PRO A 559 -70.47 3.65 53.59
CA PRO A 559 -70.50 3.67 52.14
C PRO A 559 -70.91 2.32 51.57
N TYR A 560 -71.61 2.37 50.43
CA TYR A 560 -71.96 1.17 49.67
C TYR A 560 -70.71 0.49 49.07
N ASP A 561 -69.82 1.30 48.50
CA ASP A 561 -68.51 0.87 48.02
C ASP A 561 -67.41 1.55 48.85
N PRO A 562 -66.93 0.89 49.92
CA PRO A 562 -65.88 1.44 50.76
C PRO A 562 -64.52 1.56 50.04
N SER A 563 -64.29 0.84 48.94
CA SER A 563 -63.04 0.96 48.17
C SER A 563 -62.94 2.27 47.39
N ALA A 564 -64.08 2.80 46.95
CA ALA A 564 -64.18 4.08 46.24
C ALA A 564 -64.14 5.28 47.19
N VAL A 565 -64.54 5.10 48.45
CA VAL A 565 -64.60 6.17 49.46
C VAL A 565 -63.32 6.26 50.28
N TYR A 566 -62.71 5.13 50.65
CA TYR A 566 -61.50 5.09 51.47
C TYR A 566 -60.27 4.70 50.64
N THR A 567 -60.13 5.26 49.44
CA THR A 567 -59.13 4.83 48.44
C THR A 567 -57.72 4.71 48.99
N ASP A 568 -57.31 5.63 49.86
CA ASP A 568 -55.95 5.71 50.39
C ASP A 568 -55.70 4.76 51.57
N GLN A 569 -56.76 4.33 52.25
CA GLN A 569 -56.70 3.45 53.43
C GLN A 569 -57.14 2.01 53.11
N TRP A 570 -57.82 1.83 51.97
CA TRP A 570 -58.40 0.57 51.55
C TRP A 570 -57.34 -0.45 51.14
N THR A 571 -57.37 -1.64 51.75
CA THR A 571 -56.44 -2.73 51.40
C THR A 571 -57.16 -3.89 50.71
N SER A 572 -58.15 -4.48 51.39
CA SER A 572 -58.94 -5.58 50.85
C SER A 572 -60.24 -5.79 51.61
N MET A 573 -61.19 -6.48 50.98
CA MET A 573 -62.41 -6.94 51.66
C MET A 573 -62.12 -7.82 52.88
N GLY A 574 -61.06 -8.63 52.86
CA GLY A 574 -60.72 -9.45 54.02
C GLY A 574 -60.21 -8.64 55.21
N ASP A 575 -59.55 -7.51 54.97
CA ASP A 575 -59.20 -6.55 56.01
C ASP A 575 -60.42 -5.80 56.54
N TRP A 576 -61.29 -5.35 55.63
CA TRP A 576 -62.55 -4.71 55.95
C TRP A 576 -63.42 -5.57 56.89
N PHE A 577 -63.52 -6.88 56.61
CA PHE A 577 -64.26 -7.85 57.44
C PHE A 577 -63.48 -8.41 58.64
N GLY A 578 -62.17 -8.15 58.76
CA GLY A 578 -61.35 -8.72 59.82
C GLY A 578 -61.16 -10.24 59.74
N THR A 579 -61.25 -10.84 58.55
CA THR A 579 -61.17 -12.30 58.35
C THR A 579 -59.75 -12.81 58.11
N GLY A 580 -58.76 -11.92 58.02
CA GLY A 580 -57.36 -12.28 57.78
C GLY A 580 -57.08 -12.83 56.38
N ARG A 581 -58.07 -12.88 55.48
CA ARG A 581 -57.91 -13.30 54.08
C ARG A 581 -57.41 -12.14 53.23
N ILE A 582 -56.11 -12.12 52.94
CA ILE A 582 -55.49 -11.12 52.05
C ILE A 582 -55.43 -11.69 50.63
N ALA A 583 -55.78 -10.89 49.62
CA ALA A 583 -55.64 -11.29 48.21
C ALA A 583 -54.16 -11.49 47.83
N ASP A 584 -53.86 -12.48 46.99
CA ASP A 584 -52.47 -12.91 46.68
C ASP A 584 -51.55 -11.78 46.21
N LYS A 585 -52.08 -10.79 45.48
CA LYS A 585 -51.32 -9.64 44.99
C LYS A 585 -50.75 -8.74 46.09
N TYR A 586 -51.38 -8.67 47.26
CA TYR A 586 -50.96 -7.82 48.37
C TYR A 586 -50.15 -8.57 49.45
N LYS A 587 -50.06 -9.91 49.37
CA LYS A 587 -49.35 -10.72 50.37
C LYS A 587 -47.84 -10.43 50.43
N ARG A 588 -47.24 -9.96 49.33
CA ARG A 588 -45.80 -9.66 49.25
C ARG A 588 -45.42 -8.33 49.88
N ASP A 589 -46.35 -7.38 49.94
CA ASP A 589 -46.12 -6.04 50.49
C ASP A 589 -46.45 -5.98 51.99
N ILE A 590 -47.22 -6.96 52.49
CA ILE A 590 -47.71 -7.00 53.88
C ILE A 590 -46.91 -8.00 54.75
N TRP A 591 -46.39 -9.10 54.18
CA TRP A 591 -45.68 -10.13 54.95
C TRP A 591 -44.16 -10.02 54.78
N LEU A 592 -43.45 -10.16 55.91
CA LEU A 592 -41.99 -10.06 55.93
C LEU A 592 -41.34 -11.08 54.98
N PRO A 593 -40.25 -10.72 54.27
CA PRO A 593 -39.47 -11.69 53.50
C PRO A 593 -39.00 -12.85 54.39
N LEU A 594 -38.86 -14.05 53.83
CA LEU A 594 -38.52 -15.27 54.60
C LEU A 594 -37.33 -15.11 55.56
N LYS A 595 -36.29 -14.39 55.13
CA LYS A 595 -35.08 -14.14 55.93
C LYS A 595 -35.38 -13.37 57.23
N GLU A 596 -36.33 -12.45 57.19
CA GLU A 596 -36.75 -11.62 58.33
C GLU A 596 -37.91 -12.26 59.11
N ALA A 597 -38.78 -12.98 58.39
CA ALA A 597 -39.94 -13.64 58.97
C ALA A 597 -39.57 -14.72 60.00
N LYS A 598 -38.49 -15.47 59.76
CA LYS A 598 -38.10 -16.60 60.64
C LYS A 598 -37.56 -16.14 62.02
N PRO A 599 -36.64 -15.15 62.11
CA PRO A 599 -36.28 -14.54 63.39
C PRO A 599 -37.48 -13.92 64.10
N GLU A 600 -38.32 -13.19 63.38
CA GLU A 600 -39.45 -12.47 63.97
C GLU A 600 -40.52 -13.41 64.52
N ALA A 601 -40.83 -14.49 63.79
CA ALA A 601 -41.74 -15.53 64.26
C ALA A 601 -41.25 -16.18 65.57
N ARG A 602 -39.94 -16.44 65.69
CA ARG A 602 -39.33 -16.97 66.92
C ARG A 602 -39.41 -15.98 68.07
N ARG A 603 -39.16 -14.69 67.80
CA ARG A 603 -39.26 -13.61 68.78
C ARG A 603 -40.68 -13.49 69.33
N ILE A 604 -41.68 -13.47 68.45
CA ILE A 604 -43.10 -13.41 68.82
C ILE A 604 -43.51 -14.67 69.59
N ALA A 605 -43.13 -15.85 69.12
CA ALA A 605 -43.44 -17.10 69.81
C ALA A 605 -42.87 -17.13 71.23
N LYS A 606 -41.61 -16.71 71.42
CA LYS A 606 -40.98 -16.61 72.75
C LYS A 606 -41.69 -15.56 73.63
N LYS A 607 -42.02 -14.39 73.08
CA LYS A 607 -42.70 -13.30 73.82
C LYS A 607 -44.10 -13.72 74.29
N LEU A 608 -44.84 -14.46 73.47
CA LEU A 608 -46.22 -14.85 73.75
C LEU A 608 -46.34 -16.25 74.38
N GLY A 609 -45.22 -16.91 74.70
CA GLY A 609 -45.21 -18.26 75.27
C GLY A 609 -45.82 -19.33 74.35
N ILE A 610 -45.79 -19.12 73.03
CA ILE A 610 -46.40 -20.01 72.04
C ILE A 610 -45.47 -21.20 71.80
N THR A 611 -45.89 -22.39 72.23
CA THR A 611 -45.14 -23.64 72.05
C THR A 611 -45.82 -24.60 71.06
N THR A 612 -47.08 -24.33 70.68
CA THR A 612 -47.86 -25.17 69.77
C THR A 612 -48.42 -24.41 68.57
N LYS A 613 -48.69 -25.13 67.46
CA LYS A 613 -49.33 -24.56 66.26
C LYS A 613 -50.75 -24.05 66.55
N LYS A 614 -51.48 -24.67 67.47
CA LYS A 614 -52.83 -24.23 67.86
C LYS A 614 -52.79 -22.85 68.53
N GLN A 615 -51.86 -22.65 69.48
CA GLN A 615 -51.62 -21.36 70.12
C GLN A 615 -51.19 -20.28 69.11
N TRP A 616 -50.40 -20.63 68.10
CA TRP A 616 -50.05 -19.70 67.01
C TRP A 616 -51.29 -19.22 66.24
N LEU A 617 -52.20 -20.14 65.90
CA LEU A 617 -53.42 -19.81 65.15
C LEU A 617 -54.39 -18.94 65.96
N GLU A 618 -54.54 -19.22 67.24
CA GLU A 618 -55.38 -18.41 68.15
C GLU A 618 -54.79 -17.01 68.33
N ALA A 619 -53.48 -16.89 68.55
CA ALA A 619 -52.79 -15.60 68.66
C ALA A 619 -52.87 -14.80 67.36
N HIS A 620 -52.75 -15.44 66.19
CA HIS A 620 -52.89 -14.79 64.88
C HIS A 620 -54.32 -14.27 64.67
N ARG A 621 -55.34 -15.09 64.96
CA ARG A 621 -56.76 -14.70 64.87
C ARG A 621 -57.14 -13.60 65.86
N ALA A 622 -56.48 -13.55 67.02
CA ALA A 622 -56.61 -12.46 67.98
C ALA A 622 -55.82 -11.19 67.58
N GLY A 623 -55.19 -11.16 66.39
CA GLY A 623 -54.45 -10.01 65.88
C GLY A 623 -53.08 -9.78 66.54
N LYS A 624 -52.58 -10.74 67.32
CA LYS A 624 -51.32 -10.59 68.10
C LYS A 624 -50.06 -10.93 67.31
N ILE A 625 -50.19 -11.36 66.05
CA ILE A 625 -49.08 -11.74 65.16
C ILE A 625 -49.10 -10.84 63.92
N PRO A 626 -48.44 -9.67 63.94
CA PRO A 626 -48.40 -8.76 62.80
C PRO A 626 -47.44 -9.28 61.72
N ASN A 627 -47.74 -8.92 60.46
CA ASN A 627 -46.84 -9.04 59.30
C ASN A 627 -46.28 -10.44 59.00
N LEU A 628 -46.92 -11.48 59.55
CA LEU A 628 -46.62 -12.88 59.28
C LEU A 628 -47.90 -13.63 58.86
N PRO A 629 -47.78 -14.61 57.94
CA PRO A 629 -48.91 -15.42 57.52
C PRO A 629 -49.46 -16.30 58.66
N LEU A 630 -50.75 -16.65 58.55
CA LEU A 630 -51.45 -17.58 59.46
C LEU A 630 -50.75 -18.96 59.53
N HIS A 631 -50.15 -19.39 58.41
CA HIS A 631 -49.35 -20.61 58.31
C HIS A 631 -47.96 -20.29 57.73
N PRO A 632 -46.98 -19.85 58.56
CA PRO A 632 -45.63 -19.50 58.11
C PRO A 632 -44.91 -20.61 57.37
N ASP A 633 -44.98 -21.84 57.87
CA ASP A 633 -44.31 -22.98 57.23
C ASP A 633 -44.89 -23.24 55.84
N SER A 634 -46.21 -23.18 55.67
CA SER A 634 -46.84 -23.41 54.37
C SER A 634 -46.56 -22.29 53.37
N PHE A 635 -46.39 -21.06 53.82
CA PHE A 635 -46.18 -19.91 52.94
C PHE A 635 -44.72 -19.79 52.50
N TYR A 636 -43.76 -20.06 53.40
CA TYR A 636 -42.34 -19.89 53.10
C TYR A 636 -41.59 -21.17 52.66
N ASN A 637 -42.11 -22.38 52.88
CA ASN A 637 -41.51 -23.59 52.28
C ASN A 637 -41.85 -23.69 50.79
N ARG A 638 -40.86 -23.40 49.94
CA ARG A 638 -40.98 -23.37 48.47
C ARG A 638 -40.23 -24.52 47.73
N ASN A 639 -39.99 -25.66 48.36
CA ASN A 639 -39.33 -26.83 47.73
C ASN A 639 -40.28 -28.00 47.38
N ARG A 640 -41.53 -27.72 46.98
CA ARG A 640 -42.36 -28.70 46.25
C ARG A 640 -42.99 -28.05 45.02
N LYS A 641 -42.46 -28.46 43.85
CA LYS A 641 -43.03 -28.36 42.49
C LYS A 641 -43.11 -26.97 41.85
N ARG A 642 -42.06 -26.61 41.12
CA ARG A 642 -42.14 -26.03 39.75
C ARG A 642 -40.95 -26.51 38.93
N SER A 643 -40.94 -27.80 38.59
CA SER A 643 -40.34 -28.25 37.33
C SER A 643 -41.42 -28.15 36.24
N LYS A 644 -41.04 -27.55 35.11
CA LYS A 644 -41.68 -27.62 33.79
C LYS A 644 -43.18 -27.30 33.70
N LYS A 645 -43.50 -26.07 33.25
CA LYS A 645 -44.46 -25.80 32.14
C LYS A 645 -44.64 -24.28 31.92
N LYS A 646 -43.87 -23.75 30.98
CA LYS A 646 -44.22 -22.97 29.78
C LYS A 646 -43.13 -21.96 29.50
#